data_AF-A0A533B360-F1
#
_entry.id   AF-A0A533B360-F1
#
_cell.length_a   1.000
_cell.length_b   1.000
_cell.length_c   1.000
_cell.angle_alpha   90.00
_cell.angle_beta   90.00
_cell.angle_gamma   90.00
#
_symmetry.space_group_name_H-M   'P 1'
#
loop_
_entity.id
_entity.type
_entity.pdbx_description
1 polymer ?
#
loop_
_entity_poly.entity_id
_entity_poly.type
_entity_poly.pdbx_seq_one_letter_code
_entity_poly.pdbx_strand_id
1 'polypeptide(L)'
;MRVQRSRPRQHVAICVILTLALLYAGCSWFKRSEGLPGTPVIPLTPALWFSPSLTTAAVPYQNACGQPASLSIAGPLVEAVQKKFGRVFTGVTTQTGVGQTNASDGIIEVGLGLKQIDLAIPRQVKKNYPVTVTLGFEVAFLAEDGTHLFSKKLQSAGRGEVEVTEESCDVKGLEPIVREAIELVTEGMARQVAESIRVRDYAEGRKAVSPAAAGAPTQPSSMPPTVAMVPSASTAGPAIGGMQGNGITLTENQTANAEAAQRTTVLTFRAIIRDENRDQILQQDESLTIEIEVKNNGVAEAKGVEVVVGGMTALTALFPPVFPVGDLQPGEVKHTSITKRVMALKEALRGELVLSLRSATPVASVPPAKKFTLSIKPEKADAVDAVPDVDQLPKPIAAFKRPKAIVIAIGVGQFRNEHVPSVKYAGRDAEVMAGYLRAIGSIPDDRVRVLLDTHALKQDIAATFDKWLPKRVDAATVVYVFFSGRALVDGVTGAVSLVPFDGTTAAVNRLYSVRRLQESLARLPIQQAILMFDVSLDPSPGADPATTPPPSWEAGGSERKDQMMWMVGNRGLQEAHAYEQGRHGLFTYHLLRGLQGVADADRDGTVVAGELCTYARGQVARVAREQFGNEQDPLCIPPPGQGAMVRIHPLAKGNNPKPVTAVKKAEPAADSSPQAPKPTGVGPGQ
;
A
#
# COMPACT_ATOMS: atom_id res chain seq x y z
N MET A 1 51.43 74.37 -21.40
CA MET A 1 52.92 74.35 -21.41
C MET A 1 53.40 72.89 -21.35
N ARG A 2 54.74 72.68 -21.43
CA ARG A 2 55.51 71.42 -21.36
C ARG A 2 54.89 70.31 -20.47
N VAL A 3 54.88 69.01 -20.78
CA VAL A 3 55.81 68.07 -21.47
C VAL A 3 57.05 67.66 -20.65
N GLN A 4 57.11 66.37 -20.26
CA GLN A 4 58.27 65.63 -19.70
C GLN A 4 58.76 66.12 -18.31
N ARG A 5 59.39 65.32 -17.41
CA ARG A 5 59.92 63.92 -17.35
C ARG A 5 59.77 63.44 -15.86
N SER A 6 60.19 62.29 -15.31
CA SER A 6 61.13 61.20 -15.69
C SER A 6 60.79 59.86 -14.97
N ARG A 7 61.54 58.79 -15.29
CA ARG A 7 61.91 57.61 -14.45
C ARG A 7 63.44 57.68 -14.21
N PRO A 8 64.16 56.82 -13.43
CA PRO A 8 63.85 55.47 -12.88
C PRO A 8 64.07 55.40 -11.32
N ARG A 9 64.24 54.29 -10.58
CA ARG A 9 64.93 53.00 -10.84
C ARG A 9 64.53 51.85 -9.86
N GLN A 10 64.77 50.62 -10.34
CA GLN A 10 64.88 49.26 -9.74
C GLN A 10 64.82 49.14 -8.19
N HIS A 11 64.33 48.07 -7.56
CA HIS A 11 64.31 46.60 -7.84
C HIS A 11 62.94 46.00 -7.38
N VAL A 12 62.53 44.70 -7.44
CA VAL A 12 62.94 43.37 -7.99
C VAL A 12 61.58 42.59 -8.12
N ALA A 13 61.23 41.72 -9.08
CA ALA A 13 61.78 40.54 -9.78
C ALA A 13 61.25 39.18 -9.24
N ILE A 14 61.19 38.15 -10.12
CA ILE A 14 60.59 36.80 -9.95
C ILE A 14 59.04 36.79 -10.02
N CYS A 15 58.37 36.00 -10.87
CA CYS A 15 58.76 35.39 -12.16
C CYS A 15 57.49 35.11 -13.00
N VAL A 16 57.53 35.41 -14.31
CA VAL A 16 56.55 34.98 -15.32
C VAL A 16 57.30 34.71 -16.61
N ILE A 17 57.18 33.51 -17.19
CA ILE A 17 57.45 33.11 -18.59
C ILE A 17 57.25 31.58 -18.70
N LEU A 18 56.96 31.06 -19.91
CA LEU A 18 56.59 29.68 -20.26
C LEU A 18 55.16 29.28 -19.79
N THR A 19 54.29 28.72 -20.64
CA THR A 19 54.39 28.49 -22.10
C THR A 19 53.02 28.52 -22.77
N LEU A 20 52.94 29.15 -23.95
CA LEU A 20 51.96 28.80 -24.97
C LEU A 20 52.60 27.77 -25.92
N ALA A 21 51.79 26.99 -26.63
CA ALA A 21 52.18 25.94 -27.59
C ALA A 21 52.80 24.66 -26.99
N LEU A 22 51.93 23.67 -26.75
CA LEU A 22 52.17 22.31 -27.21
C LEU A 22 50.81 21.66 -27.54
N LEU A 23 50.66 21.20 -28.79
CA LEU A 23 49.52 20.43 -29.26
C LEU A 23 49.82 18.93 -29.13
N TYR A 24 48.77 18.12 -28.99
CA TYR A 24 48.77 16.64 -28.96
C TYR A 24 49.38 15.97 -27.71
N ALA A 25 48.99 14.69 -27.51
CA ALA A 25 49.40 13.76 -26.45
C ALA A 25 48.87 14.00 -25.01
N GLY A 26 47.56 14.27 -24.87
CA GLY A 26 46.87 14.16 -23.57
C GLY A 26 46.47 12.72 -23.24
N CYS A 27 47.37 11.93 -22.64
CA CYS A 27 47.06 10.54 -22.24
C CYS A 27 46.02 10.45 -21.11
N SER A 28 45.15 9.45 -21.19
CA SER A 28 43.96 9.27 -20.36
C SER A 28 44.24 8.63 -18.99
N TRP A 29 44.67 9.44 -18.02
CA TRP A 29 44.69 9.05 -16.58
C TRP A 29 43.54 9.71 -15.82
N PHE A 30 42.36 9.09 -15.88
CA PHE A 30 41.27 9.40 -14.96
C PHE A 30 41.66 8.98 -13.54
N LYS A 31 41.48 9.88 -12.56
CA LYS A 31 41.56 9.52 -11.14
C LYS A 31 40.46 8.50 -10.83
N ARG A 32 40.75 7.53 -9.95
CA ARG A 32 39.73 6.57 -9.42
C ARG A 32 38.48 7.35 -9.01
N SER A 33 37.34 7.01 -9.60
CA SER A 33 36.06 7.59 -9.19
C SER A 33 35.68 7.04 -7.82
N GLU A 34 35.39 7.94 -6.88
CA GLU A 34 34.59 7.57 -5.71
C GLU A 34 33.17 7.28 -6.21
N GLY A 35 32.72 6.05 -6.00
CA GLY A 35 31.40 5.58 -6.42
C GLY A 35 30.27 6.38 -5.80
N LEU A 36 29.01 6.08 -6.15
CA LEU A 36 27.89 6.65 -5.39
C LEU A 36 27.99 6.19 -3.91
N PRO A 37 27.63 7.05 -2.93
CA PRO A 37 27.78 6.70 -1.52
C PRO A 37 27.07 5.39 -1.16
N GLY A 38 27.83 4.42 -0.66
CA GLY A 38 27.35 3.09 -0.27
C GLY A 38 27.36 2.02 -1.38
N THR A 39 27.65 2.34 -2.64
CA THR A 39 27.68 1.35 -3.74
C THR A 39 29.09 1.15 -4.31
N PRO A 40 29.64 -0.08 -4.33
CA PRO A 40 30.90 -0.36 -5.00
C PRO A 40 30.75 -0.35 -6.53
N VAL A 41 31.78 0.13 -7.22
CA VAL A 41 31.87 0.27 -8.68
C VAL A 41 31.81 -1.10 -9.38
N ILE A 42 30.99 -1.21 -10.41
CA ILE A 42 30.80 -2.41 -11.23
C ILE A 42 31.97 -2.52 -12.24
N PRO A 43 32.67 -3.67 -12.33
CA PRO A 43 33.88 -3.84 -13.14
C PRO A 43 33.55 -4.12 -14.62
N LEU A 44 32.82 -3.20 -15.26
CA LEU A 44 32.46 -3.21 -16.68
C LEU A 44 32.75 -1.85 -17.33
N THR A 45 32.79 -1.84 -18.66
CA THR A 45 32.98 -0.69 -19.55
C THR A 45 31.91 -0.63 -20.65
N PRO A 46 30.62 -0.45 -20.29
CA PRO A 46 29.51 -0.41 -21.25
C PRO A 46 29.52 0.86 -22.13
N ALA A 47 28.83 0.76 -23.26
CA ALA A 47 28.59 1.85 -24.20
C ALA A 47 27.26 2.55 -23.88
N LEU A 48 27.30 3.85 -23.61
CA LEU A 48 26.12 4.69 -23.52
C LEU A 48 25.59 4.99 -24.92
N TRP A 49 24.36 4.55 -25.20
CA TRP A 49 23.60 4.90 -26.38
C TRP A 49 22.47 5.86 -25.99
N PHE A 50 22.50 7.06 -26.57
CA PHE A 50 21.50 8.10 -26.29
C PHE A 50 20.43 8.10 -27.38
N SER A 51 19.20 7.77 -27.01
CA SER A 51 18.07 7.82 -27.93
C SER A 51 17.82 9.23 -28.50
N PRO A 52 17.19 9.36 -29.68
CA PRO A 52 16.84 10.65 -30.26
C PRO A 52 15.99 11.55 -29.36
N SER A 53 15.14 10.99 -28.49
CA SER A 53 14.31 11.78 -27.57
C SER A 53 15.11 12.48 -26.47
N LEU A 54 16.32 11.98 -26.18
CA LEU A 54 17.27 12.54 -25.22
C LEU A 54 18.22 13.53 -25.91
N THR A 55 18.81 13.17 -27.05
CA THR A 55 19.75 14.03 -27.79
C THR A 55 19.10 15.26 -28.44
N THR A 56 17.79 15.21 -28.70
CA THR A 56 16.99 16.37 -29.18
C THR A 56 16.05 16.92 -28.09
N ALA A 57 16.28 16.58 -26.83
CA ALA A 57 15.41 16.97 -25.72
C ALA A 57 15.31 18.50 -25.53
N ALA A 58 14.17 19.06 -25.95
CA ALA A 58 13.66 20.34 -25.48
C ALA A 58 12.27 20.18 -24.84
N VAL A 59 11.94 21.01 -23.86
CA VAL A 59 10.71 20.95 -23.06
C VAL A 59 9.83 22.18 -23.34
N PRO A 60 8.57 22.01 -23.80
CA PRO A 60 7.68 23.13 -24.06
C PRO A 60 7.13 23.71 -22.75
N TYR A 61 6.89 25.02 -22.73
CA TYR A 61 6.20 25.74 -21.66
C TYR A 61 5.47 26.97 -22.22
N GLN A 62 4.64 27.63 -21.41
CA GLN A 62 4.07 28.94 -21.75
C GLN A 62 4.90 30.03 -21.07
N ASN A 63 5.33 31.04 -21.84
CA ASN A 63 6.01 32.21 -21.30
C ASN A 63 5.03 33.12 -20.54
N ALA A 64 5.50 34.20 -19.92
CA ALA A 64 4.62 35.09 -19.15
C ALA A 64 3.54 35.79 -19.99
N CYS A 65 3.69 35.82 -21.31
CA CYS A 65 2.71 36.32 -22.28
C CYS A 65 1.76 35.24 -22.83
N GLY A 66 1.78 34.02 -22.26
CA GLY A 66 0.96 32.89 -22.70
C GLY A 66 1.38 32.30 -24.04
N GLN A 67 2.49 32.75 -24.62
CA GLN A 67 3.01 32.27 -25.90
C GLN A 67 3.79 30.96 -25.69
N PRO A 68 3.77 30.03 -26.67
CA PRO A 68 4.56 28.81 -26.60
C PRO A 68 6.06 29.13 -26.65
N ALA A 69 6.78 28.66 -25.65
CA ALA A 69 8.24 28.70 -25.56
C ALA A 69 8.78 27.27 -25.37
N SER A 70 10.09 27.09 -25.59
CA SER A 70 10.75 25.79 -25.46
C SER A 70 12.14 25.95 -24.89
N LEU A 71 12.48 25.13 -23.89
CA LEU A 71 13.80 25.13 -23.25
C LEU A 71 14.57 23.88 -23.68
N SER A 72 15.74 24.07 -24.29
CA SER A 72 16.64 22.97 -24.64
C SER A 72 17.30 22.41 -23.37
N ILE A 73 17.23 21.09 -23.17
CA ILE A 73 17.82 20.40 -22.02
C ILE A 73 18.84 19.33 -22.42
N ALA A 74 18.89 18.94 -23.70
CA ALA A 74 19.66 17.80 -24.21
C ALA A 74 21.14 17.77 -23.78
N GLY A 75 21.86 18.91 -23.86
CA GLY A 75 23.27 19.01 -23.46
C GLY A 75 23.49 18.65 -21.98
N PRO A 76 22.90 19.39 -21.03
CA PRO A 76 22.90 19.04 -19.61
C PRO A 76 22.42 17.61 -19.30
N LEU A 77 21.47 17.09 -20.09
CA LEU A 77 20.94 15.74 -19.95
C LEU A 77 22.00 14.67 -20.27
N VAL A 78 22.69 14.81 -21.40
CA VAL A 78 23.78 13.92 -21.83
C VAL A 78 24.96 13.99 -20.86
N GLU A 79 25.37 15.21 -20.46
CA GLU A 79 26.47 15.42 -19.51
C GLU A 79 26.19 14.74 -18.16
N ALA A 80 24.99 14.96 -17.59
CA ALA A 80 24.62 14.37 -16.31
C ALA A 80 24.60 12.82 -16.35
N VAL A 81 24.07 12.23 -17.42
CA VAL A 81 24.07 10.77 -17.60
C VAL A 81 25.50 10.22 -17.67
N GLN A 82 26.37 10.79 -18.51
CA GLN A 82 27.78 10.35 -18.63
C GLN A 82 28.50 10.44 -17.27
N LYS A 83 28.35 11.58 -16.58
CA LYS A 83 28.95 11.87 -15.27
C LYS A 83 28.46 10.93 -14.16
N LYS A 84 27.17 10.56 -14.13
CA LYS A 84 26.60 9.67 -13.10
C LYS A 84 26.94 8.21 -13.38
N PHE A 85 26.84 7.75 -14.63
CA PHE A 85 27.15 6.37 -15.01
C PHE A 85 28.67 6.07 -14.94
N GLY A 86 29.54 7.05 -15.21
CA GLY A 86 30.99 6.97 -14.95
C GLY A 86 31.40 6.86 -13.47
N ARG A 87 30.44 6.89 -12.53
CA ARG A 87 30.63 6.55 -11.11
C ARG A 87 30.01 5.20 -10.72
N VAL A 88 29.25 4.57 -11.62
CA VAL A 88 28.68 3.22 -11.44
C VAL A 88 29.63 2.17 -12.00
N PHE A 89 30.29 2.47 -13.12
CA PHE A 89 31.13 1.54 -13.87
C PHE A 89 32.62 1.94 -13.83
N THR A 90 33.52 1.00 -14.12
CA THR A 90 34.98 1.27 -14.22
C THR A 90 35.29 2.26 -15.35
N GLY A 91 34.46 2.28 -16.39
CA GLY A 91 34.39 3.35 -17.38
C GLY A 91 33.07 3.30 -18.13
N VAL A 92 32.80 4.32 -18.94
CA VAL A 92 31.72 4.29 -19.93
C VAL A 92 32.26 4.83 -21.25
N THR A 93 31.89 4.21 -22.36
CA THR A 93 32.13 4.76 -23.70
C THR A 93 30.85 5.39 -24.23
N THR A 94 30.94 6.24 -25.25
CA THR A 94 29.78 6.94 -25.83
C THR A 94 29.74 6.72 -27.33
N GLN A 95 28.71 6.05 -27.84
CA GLN A 95 28.56 5.79 -29.28
C GLN A 95 27.74 6.89 -29.95
N THR A 96 28.42 7.90 -30.47
CA THR A 96 27.80 8.97 -31.30
C THR A 96 27.83 8.61 -32.78
N GLY A 97 27.15 7.52 -33.15
CA GLY A 97 27.00 7.09 -34.54
C GLY A 97 27.08 5.56 -34.72
N VAL A 98 26.46 5.06 -35.78
CA VAL A 98 26.50 3.64 -36.17
C VAL A 98 27.87 3.32 -36.78
N GLY A 99 28.54 2.27 -36.30
CA GLY A 99 29.69 1.66 -37.00
C GLY A 99 31.05 1.64 -36.28
N GLN A 100 31.15 2.04 -35.00
CA GLN A 100 32.38 1.84 -34.22
C GLN A 100 32.21 0.84 -33.07
N THR A 101 32.45 -0.43 -33.38
CA THR A 101 32.55 -1.53 -32.42
C THR A 101 33.87 -1.49 -31.66
N ASN A 102 34.02 -0.54 -30.73
CA ASN A 102 34.91 -0.74 -29.59
C ASN A 102 34.36 -1.94 -28.81
N ALA A 103 35.22 -2.91 -28.46
CA ALA A 103 34.84 -4.00 -27.58
C ALA A 103 34.33 -3.41 -26.26
N SER A 104 33.05 -3.63 -25.97
CA SER A 104 32.35 -2.97 -24.88
C SER A 104 31.52 -3.99 -24.13
N ASP A 105 31.49 -3.86 -22.81
CA ASP A 105 30.91 -4.88 -21.95
C ASP A 105 29.40 -5.05 -22.08
N GLY A 106 28.71 -4.11 -22.70
CA GLY A 106 27.26 -4.11 -22.94
C GLY A 106 26.79 -2.74 -23.42
N ILE A 107 25.53 -2.62 -23.82
CA ILE A 107 24.94 -1.35 -24.23
C ILE A 107 23.98 -0.87 -23.14
N ILE A 108 24.13 0.39 -22.74
CA ILE A 108 23.17 1.10 -21.90
C ILE A 108 22.40 2.07 -22.77
N GLU A 109 21.16 1.73 -23.09
CA GLU A 109 20.24 2.58 -23.84
C GLU A 109 19.56 3.56 -22.89
N VAL A 110 19.58 4.85 -23.24
CA VAL A 110 19.06 5.94 -22.39
C VAL A 110 17.97 6.72 -23.12
N GLY A 111 16.75 6.62 -22.58
CA GLY A 111 15.53 7.25 -23.09
C GLY A 111 15.06 8.42 -22.23
N LEU A 112 14.62 9.51 -22.86
CA LEU A 112 13.74 10.50 -22.24
C LEU A 112 12.30 10.25 -22.73
N GLY A 113 11.36 10.06 -21.80
CA GLY A 113 9.93 9.88 -22.07
C GLY A 113 9.13 11.11 -21.69
N LEU A 114 8.79 11.23 -20.40
CA LEU A 114 8.04 12.37 -19.87
C LEU A 114 8.95 13.61 -19.75
N LYS A 115 8.46 14.76 -20.22
CA LYS A 115 9.10 16.06 -20.06
C LYS A 115 8.04 17.16 -19.94
N GLN A 116 7.91 17.75 -18.75
CA GLN A 116 6.81 18.67 -18.44
C GLN A 116 7.28 19.80 -17.51
N ILE A 117 6.85 21.03 -17.81
CA ILE A 117 7.04 22.22 -16.97
C ILE A 117 5.64 22.70 -16.56
N ASP A 118 5.27 22.45 -15.30
CA ASP A 118 4.03 22.92 -14.70
C ASP A 118 4.26 24.33 -14.12
N LEU A 119 4.07 25.35 -14.97
CA LEU A 119 4.17 26.78 -14.65
C LEU A 119 2.83 27.47 -14.92
N ALA A 120 2.30 28.16 -13.92
CA ALA A 120 1.05 28.93 -14.03
C ALA A 120 1.27 30.39 -13.62
N ILE A 121 1.20 31.31 -14.59
CA ILE A 121 1.34 32.76 -14.40
C ILE A 121 -0.05 33.39 -14.60
N PRO A 122 -0.91 33.48 -13.58
CA PRO A 122 -2.29 33.94 -13.72
C PRO A 122 -2.45 35.43 -14.03
N ARG A 123 -1.41 36.24 -13.80
CA ARG A 123 -1.31 37.67 -14.17
C ARG A 123 0.16 38.04 -14.37
N GLN A 124 0.44 38.95 -15.29
CA GLN A 124 1.74 39.65 -15.34
C GLN A 124 1.77 40.73 -14.26
N VAL A 125 2.15 40.34 -13.05
CA VAL A 125 2.53 41.25 -11.96
C VAL A 125 3.89 40.84 -11.42
N LYS A 126 4.75 41.80 -11.03
CA LYS A 126 6.11 41.50 -10.59
C LYS A 126 6.09 40.63 -9.34
N LYS A 127 6.33 39.33 -9.51
CA LYS A 127 6.20 38.33 -8.45
C LYS A 127 6.94 37.04 -8.83
N ASN A 128 7.21 36.26 -7.80
CA ASN A 128 7.58 34.85 -7.90
C ASN A 128 6.34 33.98 -8.20
N TYR A 129 6.49 33.01 -9.09
CA TYR A 129 5.48 31.99 -9.41
C TYR A 129 6.08 30.59 -9.18
N PRO A 130 5.37 29.67 -8.52
CA PRO A 130 5.86 28.31 -8.33
C PRO A 130 5.88 27.55 -9.65
N VAL A 131 6.92 26.75 -9.86
CA VAL A 131 7.06 25.83 -11.00
C VAL A 131 7.51 24.45 -10.52
N THR A 132 6.97 23.41 -11.17
CA THR A 132 7.47 22.03 -11.04
C THR A 132 7.95 21.55 -12.41
N VAL A 133 9.15 20.97 -12.47
CA VAL A 133 9.73 20.44 -13.71
C VAL A 133 9.89 18.93 -13.56
N THR A 134 9.07 18.16 -14.27
CA THR A 134 9.06 16.69 -14.20
C THR A 134 9.76 16.10 -15.42
N LEU A 135 10.76 15.25 -15.16
CA LEU A 135 11.47 14.47 -16.17
C LEU A 135 11.32 12.98 -15.86
N GLY A 136 10.88 12.21 -16.85
CA GLY A 136 10.75 10.75 -16.79
C GLY A 136 11.66 10.10 -17.83
N PHE A 137 12.51 9.20 -17.38
CA PHE A 137 13.51 8.49 -18.17
C PHE A 137 13.22 6.99 -18.23
N GLU A 138 13.83 6.35 -19.21
CA GLU A 138 13.95 4.90 -19.37
C GLU A 138 15.45 4.55 -19.50
N VAL A 139 15.89 3.49 -18.83
CA VAL A 139 17.21 2.88 -19.10
C VAL A 139 17.06 1.37 -19.23
N ALA A 140 17.67 0.82 -20.28
CA ALA A 140 17.92 -0.60 -20.44
C ALA A 140 19.43 -0.87 -20.43
N PHE A 141 19.85 -1.99 -19.82
CA PHE A 141 21.19 -2.55 -19.98
C PHE A 141 21.05 -3.87 -20.74
N LEU A 142 21.70 -3.96 -21.90
CA LEU A 142 21.85 -5.17 -22.70
C LEU A 142 23.29 -5.65 -22.58
N ALA A 143 23.48 -6.96 -22.40
CA ALA A 143 24.77 -7.62 -22.55
C ALA A 143 25.24 -7.62 -24.02
N GLU A 144 26.52 -7.97 -24.25
CA GLU A 144 27.12 -8.09 -25.59
C GLU A 144 26.38 -9.07 -26.53
N ASP A 145 25.73 -10.09 -25.97
CA ASP A 145 24.89 -11.08 -26.68
C ASP A 145 23.45 -10.59 -26.93
N GLY A 146 23.11 -9.37 -26.50
CA GLY A 146 21.76 -8.80 -26.54
C GLY A 146 20.87 -9.15 -25.34
N THR A 147 21.35 -9.92 -24.36
CA THR A 147 20.54 -10.31 -23.19
C THR A 147 20.21 -9.09 -22.31
N HIS A 148 18.93 -8.81 -22.10
CA HIS A 148 18.46 -7.73 -21.22
C HIS A 148 18.75 -8.04 -19.73
N LEU A 149 19.78 -7.41 -19.17
CA LEU A 149 20.16 -7.54 -17.77
C LEU A 149 19.33 -6.66 -16.84
N PHE A 150 18.93 -5.48 -17.33
CA PHE A 150 18.13 -4.49 -16.59
C PHE A 150 17.24 -3.71 -17.55
N SER A 151 16.03 -3.36 -17.12
CA SER A 151 15.23 -2.28 -17.72
C SER A 151 14.39 -1.63 -16.64
N LYS A 152 14.36 -0.30 -16.59
CA LYS A 152 13.51 0.44 -15.64
C LYS A 152 13.16 1.85 -16.13
N LYS A 153 11.92 2.24 -15.83
CA LYS A 153 11.42 3.62 -15.95
C LYS A 153 11.48 4.32 -14.60
N LEU A 154 11.94 5.57 -14.59
CA LEU A 154 12.04 6.38 -13.38
C LEU A 154 11.65 7.83 -13.69
N GLN A 155 11.03 8.52 -12.75
CA GLN A 155 10.72 9.95 -12.88
C GLN A 155 11.16 10.70 -11.62
N SER A 156 11.55 11.96 -11.81
CA SER A 156 11.81 12.90 -10.71
C SER A 156 11.35 14.30 -11.10
N ALA A 157 11.08 15.13 -10.09
CA ALA A 157 10.60 16.48 -10.28
C ALA A 157 11.43 17.47 -9.46
N GLY A 158 12.02 18.45 -10.14
CA GLY A 158 12.59 19.63 -9.50
C GLY A 158 11.50 20.65 -9.19
N ARG A 159 11.67 21.44 -8.12
CA ARG A 159 10.68 22.43 -7.67
C ARG A 159 11.33 23.74 -7.23
N GLY A 160 10.69 24.85 -7.56
CA GLY A 160 11.13 26.16 -7.08
C GLY A 160 10.20 27.26 -7.53
N GLU A 161 10.71 28.49 -7.51
CA GLU A 161 10.01 29.68 -7.98
C GLU A 161 10.75 30.34 -9.14
N VAL A 162 9.98 30.96 -10.05
CA VAL A 162 10.49 31.77 -11.16
C VAL A 162 10.03 33.22 -11.02
N GLU A 163 10.94 34.17 -11.30
CA GLU A 163 10.61 35.61 -11.32
C GLU A 163 10.08 36.00 -12.71
N VAL A 164 8.99 36.77 -12.70
CA VAL A 164 8.39 37.39 -13.88
C VAL A 164 8.25 38.90 -13.62
N THR A 165 8.52 39.71 -14.63
CA THR A 165 8.44 41.18 -14.59
C THR A 165 7.36 41.70 -15.53
N GLU A 166 6.70 42.80 -15.17
CA GLU A 166 5.55 43.36 -15.89
C GLU A 166 5.88 43.86 -17.31
N GLU A 167 7.16 44.10 -17.59
CA GLU A 167 7.66 44.61 -18.87
C GLU A 167 8.27 43.51 -19.79
N SER A 168 8.27 42.23 -19.40
CA SER A 168 8.83 41.15 -20.24
C SER A 168 8.02 39.85 -20.19
N CYS A 169 7.98 39.16 -21.32
CA CYS A 169 7.46 37.79 -21.44
C CYS A 169 8.40 36.72 -20.82
N ASP A 170 9.65 37.07 -20.47
CA ASP A 170 10.68 36.13 -20.03
C ASP A 170 10.40 35.54 -18.63
N VAL A 171 10.77 34.27 -18.45
CA VAL A 171 10.64 33.54 -17.19
C VAL A 171 12.03 33.29 -16.61
N LYS A 172 12.40 33.99 -15.54
CA LYS A 172 13.74 33.89 -14.94
C LYS A 172 13.78 32.84 -13.82
N GLY A 173 14.87 32.09 -13.73
CA GLY A 173 15.07 31.07 -12.67
C GLY A 173 14.61 29.64 -13.03
N LEU A 174 14.13 29.40 -14.26
CA LEU A 174 13.69 28.08 -14.70
C LEU A 174 14.86 27.07 -14.83
N GLU A 175 16.01 27.53 -15.31
CA GLU A 175 17.20 26.70 -15.55
C GLU A 175 17.75 25.92 -14.33
N PRO A 176 17.92 26.49 -13.12
CA PRO A 176 18.36 25.71 -11.95
C PRO A 176 17.36 24.63 -11.53
N ILE A 177 16.05 24.88 -11.67
CA ILE A 177 14.98 23.92 -11.30
C ILE A 177 14.95 22.75 -12.29
N VAL A 178 15.18 23.03 -13.57
CA VAL A 178 15.39 22.01 -14.61
C VAL A 178 16.67 21.20 -14.30
N ARG A 179 17.76 21.86 -13.88
CA ARG A 179 19.02 21.21 -13.52
C ARG A 179 18.88 20.29 -12.30
N GLU A 180 18.09 20.70 -11.30
CA GLU A 180 17.71 19.85 -10.16
C GLU A 180 16.97 18.59 -10.63
N ALA A 181 15.94 18.74 -11.48
CA ALA A 181 15.18 17.61 -12.02
C ALA A 181 16.10 16.60 -12.76
N ILE A 182 17.09 17.11 -13.52
CA ILE A 182 18.10 16.30 -14.22
C ILE A 182 19.02 15.56 -13.23
N GLU A 183 19.61 16.26 -12.26
CA GLU A 183 20.53 15.65 -11.27
C GLU A 183 19.82 14.60 -10.39
N LEU A 184 18.55 14.81 -10.05
CA LEU A 184 17.71 13.86 -9.30
C LEU A 184 17.40 12.58 -10.09
N VAL A 185 16.87 12.71 -11.32
CA VAL A 185 16.47 11.52 -12.11
C VAL A 185 17.69 10.71 -12.54
N THR A 186 18.78 11.36 -12.97
CA THR A 186 20.02 10.68 -13.37
C THR A 186 20.72 9.99 -12.20
N GLU A 187 20.62 10.53 -10.97
CA GLU A 187 21.13 9.84 -9.78
C GLU A 187 20.29 8.64 -9.38
N GLY A 188 18.96 8.79 -9.38
CA GLY A 188 18.05 7.68 -9.10
C GLY A 188 18.26 6.50 -10.06
N MET A 189 18.47 6.79 -11.35
CA MET A 189 18.78 5.77 -12.36
C MET A 189 20.15 5.13 -12.14
N ALA A 190 21.20 5.93 -11.95
CA ALA A 190 22.55 5.43 -11.71
C ALA A 190 22.61 4.53 -10.47
N ARG A 191 21.89 4.90 -9.39
CA ARG A 191 21.73 4.07 -8.20
C ARG A 191 21.01 2.75 -8.49
N GLN A 192 19.88 2.80 -9.20
CA GLN A 192 19.11 1.59 -9.52
C GLN A 192 19.85 0.60 -10.45
N VAL A 193 20.73 1.10 -11.33
CA VAL A 193 21.65 0.24 -12.10
C VAL A 193 22.77 -0.30 -11.21
N ALA A 194 23.34 0.51 -10.31
CA ALA A 194 24.35 0.08 -9.34
C ALA A 194 23.82 -0.98 -8.34
N GLU A 195 22.52 -0.96 -8.04
CA GLU A 195 21.81 -1.90 -7.17
C GLU A 195 21.34 -3.17 -7.90
N SER A 196 21.46 -3.24 -9.24
CA SER A 196 20.97 -4.37 -10.04
C SER A 196 21.83 -5.63 -9.85
N ILE A 197 21.24 -6.65 -9.21
CA ILE A 197 21.86 -7.97 -8.99
C ILE A 197 22.32 -8.59 -10.33
N ARG A 198 21.44 -8.65 -11.34
CA ARG A 198 21.76 -9.23 -12.67
C ARG A 198 22.95 -8.57 -13.36
N VAL A 199 23.15 -7.26 -13.19
CA VAL A 199 24.29 -6.54 -13.79
C VAL A 199 25.58 -6.81 -13.01
N ARG A 200 25.48 -7.11 -11.71
CA ARG A 200 26.61 -7.54 -10.87
C ARG A 200 27.01 -8.99 -11.16
N ASP A 201 26.04 -9.90 -11.21
CA ASP A 201 26.26 -11.32 -11.54
C ASP A 201 26.97 -11.47 -12.90
N TYR A 202 26.51 -10.71 -13.90
CA TYR A 202 27.13 -10.64 -15.22
C TYR A 202 28.58 -10.13 -15.18
N ALA A 203 28.87 -9.12 -14.35
CA ALA A 203 30.21 -8.58 -14.18
C ALA A 203 31.17 -9.54 -13.45
N GLU A 204 30.66 -10.35 -12.54
CA GLU A 204 31.42 -11.41 -11.88
C GLU A 204 31.65 -12.61 -12.82
N GLY A 205 30.66 -12.97 -13.65
CA GLY A 205 30.81 -13.94 -14.73
C GLY A 205 31.87 -13.54 -15.76
N ARG A 206 31.83 -12.29 -16.26
CA ARG A 206 32.84 -11.75 -17.20
C ARG A 206 34.26 -11.79 -16.64
N LYS A 207 34.46 -11.55 -15.34
CA LYS A 207 35.77 -11.66 -14.68
C LYS A 207 36.38 -13.07 -14.75
N ALA A 208 35.58 -14.11 -14.91
CA ALA A 208 36.07 -15.50 -15.00
C ALA A 208 36.49 -15.93 -16.43
N VAL A 209 36.29 -15.08 -17.45
CA VAL A 209 36.29 -15.51 -18.87
C VAL A 209 37.40 -14.88 -19.73
N SER A 210 38.14 -13.86 -19.24
CA SER A 210 39.23 -13.22 -20.00
C SER A 210 40.64 -13.68 -19.54
N PRO A 211 41.55 -14.14 -20.43
CA PRO A 211 42.67 -15.00 -20.01
C PRO A 211 44.08 -14.37 -19.89
N ALA A 212 44.86 -15.01 -19.01
CA ALA A 212 46.31 -15.26 -19.06
C ALA A 212 47.35 -14.15 -18.78
N ALA A 213 48.19 -14.40 -17.75
CA ALA A 213 49.58 -13.94 -17.65
C ALA A 213 50.46 -15.01 -16.95
N ALA A 214 51.09 -15.88 -17.75
CA ALA A 214 52.26 -16.75 -17.48
C ALA A 214 52.47 -17.43 -16.10
N GLY A 215 52.41 -18.77 -16.06
CA GLY A 215 52.92 -19.60 -14.96
C GLY A 215 52.69 -21.10 -15.21
N ALA A 216 53.73 -21.83 -15.65
CA ALA A 216 53.65 -23.23 -16.12
C ALA A 216 54.87 -24.05 -15.67
N PRO A 217 54.92 -25.38 -15.85
CA PRO A 217 53.85 -26.40 -15.78
C PRO A 217 54.21 -27.60 -14.85
N THR A 218 53.25 -28.47 -14.49
CA THR A 218 53.50 -29.95 -14.36
C THR A 218 52.24 -30.79 -14.10
N GLN A 219 52.19 -31.98 -14.72
CA GLN A 219 51.33 -33.16 -14.48
C GLN A 219 51.91 -34.32 -15.33
N PRO A 220 51.48 -35.62 -15.24
CA PRO A 220 50.47 -36.24 -14.38
C PRO A 220 50.97 -37.57 -13.70
N SER A 221 50.04 -38.50 -13.36
CA SER A 221 50.23 -39.92 -12.95
C SER A 221 50.44 -40.17 -11.43
N SER A 222 49.94 -41.22 -10.76
CA SER A 222 48.91 -42.28 -11.01
C SER A 222 48.71 -43.09 -9.68
N MET A 223 47.87 -44.12 -9.44
CA MET A 223 46.99 -45.03 -10.22
C MET A 223 45.73 -45.43 -9.37
N PRO A 224 44.63 -45.94 -9.98
CA PRO A 224 43.56 -46.74 -9.32
C PRO A 224 43.84 -48.28 -9.48
N PRO A 225 42.98 -49.27 -9.09
CA PRO A 225 41.61 -49.22 -8.50
C PRO A 225 41.36 -50.20 -7.30
N THR A 226 40.07 -50.38 -6.93
CA THR A 226 39.37 -51.47 -6.17
C THR A 226 40.12 -52.61 -5.47
N VAL A 227 39.66 -52.96 -4.25
CA VAL A 227 38.93 -54.22 -3.88
C VAL A 227 38.54 -54.16 -2.37
N ALA A 228 37.53 -54.92 -1.93
CA ALA A 228 37.09 -55.01 -0.53
C ALA A 228 37.14 -56.45 0.01
N MET A 229 37.53 -56.64 1.29
CA MET A 229 37.17 -57.84 2.09
C MET A 229 37.44 -57.64 3.60
N VAL A 230 36.78 -58.45 4.42
CA VAL A 230 36.96 -58.57 5.89
C VAL A 230 38.05 -59.62 6.21
N PRO A 231 38.66 -59.65 7.41
CA PRO A 231 38.20 -60.63 8.41
C PRO A 231 38.33 -60.19 9.90
N SER A 232 37.87 -61.07 10.80
CA SER A 232 37.83 -60.90 12.27
C SER A 232 38.96 -61.65 13.01
N ALA A 233 39.24 -61.32 14.29
CA ALA A 233 39.67 -62.29 15.32
C ALA A 233 39.65 -61.76 16.79
N SER A 234 39.60 -62.71 17.73
CA SER A 234 39.73 -62.69 19.21
C SER A 234 41.04 -62.09 19.76
N THR A 235 41.23 -61.75 21.06
CA THR A 235 41.02 -62.51 22.34
C THR A 235 40.71 -61.58 23.54
N ALA A 236 39.78 -61.88 24.47
CA ALA A 236 39.76 -62.82 25.63
C ALA A 236 40.31 -62.24 26.97
N GLY A 237 39.60 -62.48 28.10
CA GLY A 237 39.87 -61.94 29.46
C GLY A 237 40.77 -62.85 30.35
N PRO A 238 40.63 -62.91 31.72
CA PRO A 238 39.39 -62.69 32.51
C PRO A 238 39.48 -62.09 33.96
N ALA A 239 38.32 -61.60 34.47
CA ALA A 239 37.69 -61.79 35.82
C ALA A 239 38.38 -61.54 37.20
N ILE A 240 37.53 -61.58 38.26
CA ILE A 240 37.78 -61.61 39.74
C ILE A 240 38.07 -60.23 40.39
N GLY A 241 37.56 -59.85 41.59
CA GLY A 241 36.50 -60.45 42.45
C GLY A 241 36.66 -60.20 43.97
N GLY A 242 35.57 -59.93 44.70
CA GLY A 242 35.53 -59.70 46.18
C GLY A 242 35.76 -58.24 46.61
N MET A 243 35.50 -57.75 47.85
CA MET A 243 34.83 -58.22 49.10
C MET A 243 34.67 -56.94 50.01
N GLN A 244 33.93 -56.81 51.13
CA GLN A 244 33.01 -57.62 51.96
C GLN A 244 32.14 -56.66 52.84
N GLY A 245 31.11 -57.13 53.58
CA GLY A 245 30.50 -56.36 54.69
C GLY A 245 29.08 -56.77 55.11
N ASN A 246 28.88 -57.18 56.38
CA ASN A 246 27.57 -57.64 56.92
C ASN A 246 26.89 -56.57 57.82
N GLY A 247 25.55 -56.61 57.91
CA GLY A 247 24.75 -55.85 58.89
C GLY A 247 23.33 -56.42 59.05
N ILE A 248 22.92 -56.76 60.28
CA ILE A 248 21.76 -57.63 60.57
C ILE A 248 20.45 -56.84 60.82
N THR A 249 19.41 -57.26 60.10
CA THR A 249 17.96 -57.33 60.42
C THR A 249 17.40 -56.61 61.67
N LEU A 250 16.40 -55.73 61.50
CA LEU A 250 14.99 -55.98 61.87
C LEU A 250 14.02 -54.85 61.47
N THR A 251 12.72 -55.12 61.55
CA THR A 251 11.60 -54.28 61.07
C THR A 251 11.01 -53.37 62.16
N GLU A 252 10.59 -52.15 61.81
CA GLU A 252 9.19 -51.72 62.01
C GLU A 252 8.79 -50.45 61.21
N ASN A 253 7.56 -49.97 61.45
CA ASN A 253 6.76 -49.13 60.57
C ASN A 253 7.13 -47.63 60.48
N GLN A 254 6.84 -47.05 59.31
CA GLN A 254 6.36 -45.67 59.06
C GLN A 254 7.19 -44.48 59.58
N THR A 255 7.92 -43.83 58.66
CA THR A 255 7.90 -42.35 58.53
C THR A 255 8.32 -41.93 57.11
N ALA A 256 7.99 -40.68 56.72
CA ALA A 256 8.27 -39.96 55.46
C ALA A 256 9.14 -40.67 54.38
N ASN A 257 8.72 -40.88 53.12
CA ASN A 257 7.92 -40.04 52.22
C ASN A 257 8.47 -38.60 52.03
N ALA A 258 9.71 -38.48 51.53
CA ALA A 258 10.37 -37.18 51.30
C ALA A 258 11.27 -37.06 50.05
N GLU A 259 11.44 -38.11 49.21
CA GLU A 259 12.44 -38.12 48.12
C GLU A 259 11.86 -38.24 46.69
N ALA A 260 10.64 -37.74 46.48
CA ALA A 260 9.97 -37.65 45.17
C ALA A 260 9.75 -36.21 44.70
N ALA A 261 10.76 -35.34 44.87
CA ALA A 261 10.67 -33.89 44.64
C ALA A 261 10.64 -33.49 43.14
N GLN A 262 9.46 -33.63 42.54
CA GLN A 262 8.89 -32.65 41.59
C GLN A 262 9.75 -32.25 40.36
N ARG A 263 9.97 -33.20 39.45
CA ARG A 263 10.17 -32.89 38.03
C ARG A 263 8.86 -32.39 37.41
N THR A 264 8.64 -31.08 37.41
CA THR A 264 7.37 -30.48 36.94
C THR A 264 7.33 -30.27 35.43
N THR A 265 6.31 -30.83 34.77
CA THR A 265 5.90 -30.38 33.43
C THR A 265 4.94 -29.18 33.61
N VAL A 266 5.12 -28.13 32.80
CA VAL A 266 4.29 -26.91 32.86
C VAL A 266 3.95 -26.52 31.43
N LEU A 267 2.73 -26.79 30.99
CA LEU A 267 2.32 -26.50 29.63
C LEU A 267 1.68 -25.11 29.52
N THR A 268 1.78 -24.52 28.34
CA THR A 268 1.10 -23.26 28.01
C THR A 268 0.48 -23.41 26.64
N PHE A 269 -0.80 -23.06 26.52
CA PHE A 269 -1.64 -23.34 25.36
C PHE A 269 -2.30 -22.07 24.85
N ARG A 270 -2.13 -21.83 23.55
CA ARG A 270 -2.79 -20.77 22.78
C ARG A 270 -3.46 -21.41 21.58
N ALA A 271 -4.67 -20.94 21.28
CA ALA A 271 -5.41 -21.30 20.08
C ALA A 271 -5.96 -20.03 19.45
N ILE A 272 -6.01 -20.01 18.12
CA ILE A 272 -6.60 -18.95 17.30
C ILE A 272 -7.55 -19.63 16.33
N ILE A 273 -8.77 -19.11 16.22
CA ILE A 273 -9.68 -19.49 15.13
C ILE A 273 -9.57 -18.40 14.05
N ARG A 274 -9.27 -18.83 12.83
CA ARG A 274 -9.31 -18.01 11.61
C ARG A 274 -10.47 -18.47 10.76
N ASP A 275 -11.43 -17.57 10.68
CA ASP A 275 -12.56 -17.59 9.76
C ASP A 275 -12.12 -17.03 8.40
N GLU A 276 -12.71 -17.48 7.28
CA GLU A 276 -12.22 -17.12 5.93
C GLU A 276 -12.57 -15.66 5.62
N ASN A 277 -13.83 -15.29 5.86
CA ASN A 277 -14.34 -13.93 5.67
C ASN A 277 -14.06 -12.99 6.87
N ARG A 278 -13.88 -13.56 8.08
CA ARG A 278 -13.60 -12.89 9.38
C ARG A 278 -14.78 -12.18 10.08
N ASP A 279 -16.03 -12.41 9.69
CA ASP A 279 -17.22 -11.83 10.33
C ASP A 279 -17.74 -12.63 11.56
N GLN A 280 -17.14 -13.80 11.85
CA GLN A 280 -17.51 -14.70 12.95
C GLN A 280 -18.86 -15.43 12.77
N ILE A 281 -19.41 -15.40 11.55
CA ILE A 281 -20.64 -16.07 11.14
C ILE A 281 -20.29 -17.05 10.02
N LEU A 282 -20.02 -18.29 10.43
CA LEU A 282 -19.66 -19.40 9.55
C LEU A 282 -20.75 -19.65 8.51
N GLN A 283 -20.39 -19.48 7.23
CA GLN A 283 -21.28 -19.71 6.09
C GLN A 283 -21.05 -21.11 5.51
N GLN A 284 -21.93 -21.57 4.62
CA GLN A 284 -21.75 -22.85 3.94
C GLN A 284 -20.52 -22.81 3.02
N ASP A 285 -19.77 -23.92 2.95
CA ASP A 285 -18.51 -24.05 2.20
C ASP A 285 -17.37 -23.10 2.64
N GLU A 286 -17.50 -22.38 3.76
CA GLU A 286 -16.43 -21.54 4.33
C GLU A 286 -15.31 -22.37 5.00
N SER A 287 -14.05 -21.95 4.86
CA SER A 287 -12.86 -22.65 5.38
C SER A 287 -12.45 -22.20 6.78
N LEU A 288 -13.00 -22.84 7.82
CA LEU A 288 -12.62 -22.57 9.21
C LEU A 288 -11.26 -23.21 9.55
N THR A 289 -10.29 -22.39 9.95
CA THR A 289 -8.95 -22.84 10.36
C THR A 289 -8.73 -22.64 11.85
N ILE A 290 -8.27 -23.68 12.55
CA ILE A 290 -7.81 -23.60 13.94
C ILE A 290 -6.29 -23.70 13.95
N GLU A 291 -5.62 -22.67 14.47
CA GLU A 291 -4.18 -22.66 14.77
C GLU A 291 -3.97 -22.93 16.26
N ILE A 292 -3.05 -23.83 16.59
CA ILE A 292 -2.72 -24.24 17.95
C ILE A 292 -1.21 -24.11 18.17
N GLU A 293 -0.87 -23.49 19.29
CA GLU A 293 0.49 -23.30 19.78
C GLU A 293 0.55 -23.86 21.21
N VAL A 294 1.42 -24.86 21.43
CA VAL A 294 1.66 -25.45 22.75
C VAL A 294 3.14 -25.35 23.07
N LYS A 295 3.47 -24.82 24.24
CA LYS A 295 4.82 -24.73 24.77
C LYS A 295 4.96 -25.53 26.07
N ASN A 296 6.07 -26.25 26.22
CA ASN A 296 6.49 -26.79 27.51
C ASN A 296 7.45 -25.80 28.20
N ASN A 297 6.97 -25.14 29.26
CA ASN A 297 7.75 -24.27 30.14
C ASN A 297 8.23 -25.00 31.41
N GLY A 298 8.01 -26.32 31.51
CA GLY A 298 8.49 -27.15 32.62
C GLY A 298 9.93 -27.61 32.48
N VAL A 299 10.45 -28.24 33.53
CA VAL A 299 11.79 -28.84 33.59
C VAL A 299 11.81 -30.33 33.23
N ALA A 300 10.67 -30.85 32.75
CA ALA A 300 10.47 -32.25 32.42
C ALA A 300 9.76 -32.41 31.08
N GLU A 301 10.04 -33.50 30.39
CA GLU A 301 9.41 -33.93 29.14
C GLU A 301 7.91 -34.18 29.34
N ALA A 302 7.07 -33.56 28.51
CA ALA A 302 5.62 -33.75 28.54
C ALA A 302 5.19 -34.72 27.43
N LYS A 303 4.58 -35.86 27.76
CA LYS A 303 4.25 -36.92 26.77
C LYS A 303 2.80 -36.96 26.38
N GLY A 304 2.54 -37.46 25.17
CA GLY A 304 1.20 -37.66 24.62
C GLY A 304 0.34 -36.41 24.74
N VAL A 305 0.88 -35.25 24.36
CA VAL A 305 0.15 -33.99 24.46
C VAL A 305 -0.84 -33.89 23.30
N GLU A 306 -2.09 -33.61 23.65
CA GLU A 306 -3.22 -33.56 22.74
C GLU A 306 -4.13 -32.37 23.10
N VAL A 307 -4.76 -31.75 22.10
CA VAL A 307 -5.86 -30.82 22.33
C VAL A 307 -7.18 -31.54 22.08
N VAL A 308 -8.02 -31.65 23.12
CA VAL A 308 -9.35 -32.24 23.05
C VAL A 308 -10.35 -31.19 22.58
N VAL A 309 -11.20 -31.57 21.63
CA VAL A 309 -12.26 -30.73 21.07
C VAL A 309 -13.59 -31.06 21.73
N GLY A 310 -14.14 -30.11 22.48
CA GLY A 310 -15.44 -30.20 23.13
C GLY A 310 -16.33 -28.99 22.82
N GLY A 311 -17.51 -28.94 23.46
CA GLY A 311 -18.52 -27.93 23.18
C GLY A 311 -19.75 -28.52 22.48
N MET A 312 -20.42 -27.72 21.64
CA MET A 312 -21.68 -28.13 21.02
C MET A 312 -21.46 -29.12 19.85
N THR A 313 -22.19 -30.23 19.85
CA THR A 313 -21.95 -31.40 18.98
C THR A 313 -21.86 -31.07 17.48
N ALA A 314 -22.70 -30.15 16.99
CA ALA A 314 -22.68 -29.73 15.59
C ALA A 314 -21.40 -28.96 15.19
N LEU A 315 -20.78 -28.22 16.12
CA LEU A 315 -19.50 -27.54 15.91
C LEU A 315 -18.32 -28.50 16.06
N THR A 316 -18.37 -29.40 17.05
CA THR A 316 -17.29 -30.37 17.26
C THR A 316 -17.20 -31.39 16.12
N ALA A 317 -18.33 -31.76 15.50
CA ALA A 317 -18.38 -32.73 14.39
C ALA A 317 -17.65 -32.29 13.12
N LEU A 318 -17.32 -31.00 12.96
CA LEU A 318 -16.50 -30.49 11.85
C LEU A 318 -15.02 -30.91 11.99
N PHE A 319 -14.58 -31.26 13.20
CA PHE A 319 -13.18 -31.54 13.55
C PHE A 319 -13.03 -32.96 14.12
N PRO A 320 -11.84 -33.59 14.04
CA PRO A 320 -11.55 -34.76 14.86
C PRO A 320 -11.64 -34.40 16.35
N PRO A 321 -12.06 -35.34 17.23
CA PRO A 321 -12.30 -35.06 18.66
C PRO A 321 -11.01 -34.77 19.46
N VAL A 322 -9.85 -35.11 18.88
CA VAL A 322 -8.53 -34.79 19.43
C VAL A 322 -7.58 -34.35 18.32
N PHE A 323 -6.71 -33.38 18.62
CA PHE A 323 -5.57 -32.99 17.80
C PHE A 323 -4.28 -33.46 18.48
N PRO A 324 -3.50 -34.38 17.88
CA PRO A 324 -2.22 -34.78 18.43
C PRO A 324 -1.18 -33.65 18.28
N VAL A 325 -0.52 -33.31 19.36
CA VAL A 325 0.66 -32.42 19.39
C VAL A 325 1.95 -33.23 19.60
N GLY A 326 1.82 -34.39 20.25
CA GLY A 326 2.90 -35.35 20.50
C GLY A 326 3.66 -35.06 21.80
N ASP A 327 4.88 -35.55 21.91
CA ASP A 327 5.74 -35.27 23.07
C ASP A 327 6.42 -33.90 22.93
N LEU A 328 6.64 -33.16 24.03
CA LEU A 328 7.35 -31.88 24.06
C LEU A 328 8.47 -31.88 25.10
N GLN A 329 9.70 -31.60 24.66
CA GLN A 329 10.86 -31.43 25.53
C GLN A 329 10.80 -30.10 26.31
N PRO A 330 11.55 -29.97 27.43
CA PRO A 330 11.67 -28.70 28.16
C PRO A 330 12.05 -27.53 27.25
N GLY A 331 11.25 -26.46 27.27
CA GLY A 331 11.41 -25.27 26.44
C GLY A 331 10.81 -25.34 25.03
N GLU A 332 10.46 -26.54 24.53
CA GLU A 332 9.97 -26.76 23.17
C GLU A 332 8.61 -26.10 22.91
N VAL A 333 8.43 -25.56 21.70
CA VAL A 333 7.16 -25.03 21.18
C VAL A 333 6.75 -25.83 19.95
N LYS A 334 5.55 -26.41 19.97
CA LYS A 334 4.95 -27.04 18.80
C LYS A 334 3.75 -26.26 18.30
N HIS A 335 3.70 -26.09 16.98
CA HIS A 335 2.60 -25.49 16.26
C HIS A 335 1.88 -26.59 15.47
N THR A 336 0.55 -26.59 15.49
CA THR A 336 -0.27 -27.44 14.62
C THR A 336 -1.47 -26.64 14.14
N SER A 337 -1.94 -26.92 12.93
CA SER A 337 -3.10 -26.25 12.36
C SER A 337 -3.99 -27.24 11.63
N ILE A 338 -5.28 -26.93 11.59
CA ILE A 338 -6.26 -27.72 10.85
C ILE A 338 -7.30 -26.80 10.22
N THR A 339 -7.48 -26.94 8.91
CA THR A 339 -8.54 -26.27 8.14
C THR A 339 -9.64 -27.29 7.84
N LYS A 340 -10.89 -26.90 8.10
CA LYS A 340 -12.08 -27.69 7.83
C LYS A 340 -13.15 -26.80 7.19
N ARG A 341 -13.78 -27.33 6.14
CA ARG A 341 -14.85 -26.62 5.45
C ARG A 341 -16.18 -26.83 6.15
N VAL A 342 -16.96 -25.77 6.30
CA VAL A 342 -18.26 -25.80 7.00
C VAL A 342 -19.30 -26.49 6.12
N MET A 343 -19.75 -27.66 6.58
CA MET A 343 -20.75 -28.47 5.89
C MET A 343 -22.14 -27.85 6.01
N ALA A 344 -22.96 -28.02 4.97
CA ALA A 344 -24.36 -27.58 4.94
C ALA A 344 -25.16 -28.14 6.14
N LEU A 345 -25.57 -27.25 7.04
CA LEU A 345 -26.47 -27.54 8.15
C LEU A 345 -27.86 -26.96 7.84
N LYS A 346 -28.92 -27.64 8.29
CA LYS A 346 -30.31 -27.25 7.97
C LYS A 346 -30.86 -26.11 8.82
N GLU A 347 -30.20 -25.77 9.92
CA GLU A 347 -30.68 -24.84 10.94
C GLU A 347 -29.56 -23.91 11.40
N ALA A 348 -29.92 -22.70 11.86
CA ALA A 348 -28.95 -21.73 12.38
C ALA A 348 -28.48 -22.15 13.78
N LEU A 349 -27.18 -22.44 13.91
CA LEU A 349 -26.59 -23.07 15.09
C LEU A 349 -25.56 -22.15 15.72
N ARG A 350 -25.89 -21.61 16.90
CA ARG A 350 -24.96 -20.83 17.72
C ARG A 350 -24.56 -21.62 18.96
N GLY A 351 -23.26 -21.79 19.18
CA GLY A 351 -22.74 -22.57 20.30
C GLY A 351 -21.29 -22.25 20.66
N GLU A 352 -20.83 -22.86 21.75
CA GLU A 352 -19.42 -22.82 22.12
C GLU A 352 -18.66 -23.99 21.49
N LEU A 353 -17.50 -23.68 20.90
CA LEU A 353 -16.41 -24.63 20.67
C LEU A 353 -15.37 -24.45 21.79
N VAL A 354 -14.95 -25.54 22.42
CA VAL A 354 -14.09 -25.53 23.60
C VAL A 354 -12.87 -26.41 23.34
N LEU A 355 -11.69 -25.81 23.36
CA LEU A 355 -10.43 -26.52 23.21
C LEU A 355 -9.74 -26.64 24.58
N SER A 356 -9.42 -27.86 25.00
CA SER A 356 -8.73 -28.14 26.27
C SER A 356 -7.49 -29.00 26.05
N LEU A 357 -6.46 -28.82 26.89
CA LEU A 357 -5.18 -29.54 26.75
C LEU A 357 -5.17 -30.81 27.62
N ARG A 358 -4.73 -31.93 27.05
CA ARG A 358 -4.50 -33.21 27.71
C ARG A 358 -3.04 -33.63 27.52
N SER A 359 -2.50 -34.39 28.47
CA SER A 359 -1.17 -35.01 28.40
C SER A 359 -1.19 -36.34 29.15
N ALA A 360 -0.37 -37.30 28.72
CA ALA A 360 -0.15 -38.57 29.43
C ALA A 360 0.74 -38.40 30.68
N THR A 361 1.53 -37.32 30.75
CA THR A 361 2.35 -36.97 31.92
C THR A 361 1.61 -35.98 32.84
N PRO A 362 1.72 -36.11 34.18
CA PRO A 362 1.16 -35.14 35.11
C PRO A 362 1.72 -33.72 34.89
N VAL A 363 0.83 -32.76 34.68
CA VAL A 363 1.14 -31.32 34.59
C VAL A 363 0.93 -30.63 35.93
N ALA A 364 1.86 -29.76 36.32
CA ALA A 364 1.79 -29.03 37.59
C ALA A 364 0.65 -27.98 37.61
N SER A 365 0.20 -27.55 36.43
CA SER A 365 -1.03 -26.78 36.24
C SER A 365 -1.65 -27.13 34.89
N VAL A 366 -2.99 -27.28 34.86
CA VAL A 366 -3.76 -27.50 33.63
C VAL A 366 -4.08 -26.14 33.00
N PRO A 367 -3.69 -25.88 31.73
CA PRO A 367 -4.02 -24.62 31.08
C PRO A 367 -5.53 -24.40 30.94
N PRO A 368 -6.04 -23.18 31.15
CA PRO A 368 -7.48 -22.90 31.03
C PRO A 368 -7.95 -23.15 29.60
N ALA A 369 -9.04 -23.91 29.46
CA ALA A 369 -9.65 -24.24 28.19
C ALA A 369 -10.06 -22.97 27.42
N LYS A 370 -9.81 -22.95 26.11
CA LYS A 370 -10.13 -21.83 25.22
C LYS A 370 -11.54 -22.03 24.68
N LYS A 371 -12.45 -21.14 25.07
CA LYS A 371 -13.83 -21.11 24.58
C LYS A 371 -13.95 -20.11 23.44
N PHE A 372 -14.66 -20.51 22.39
CA PHE A 372 -14.99 -19.67 21.24
C PHE A 372 -16.49 -19.78 20.97
N THR A 373 -17.22 -18.67 20.94
CA THR A 373 -18.63 -18.68 20.52
C THR A 373 -18.68 -18.52 19.00
N LEU A 374 -19.26 -19.51 18.31
CA LEU A 374 -19.39 -19.52 16.86
C LEU A 374 -20.89 -19.54 16.49
N SER A 375 -21.23 -18.94 15.36
CA SER A 375 -22.58 -18.97 14.79
C SER A 375 -22.51 -19.50 13.36
N ILE A 376 -23.12 -20.65 13.08
CA ILE A 376 -23.34 -21.14 11.71
C ILE A 376 -24.70 -20.65 11.25
N LYS A 377 -24.78 -20.13 10.02
CA LYS A 377 -26.05 -19.95 9.32
C LYS A 377 -26.20 -20.98 8.20
N PRO A 378 -27.39 -21.57 8.01
CA PRO A 378 -27.69 -22.30 6.79
C PRO A 378 -27.65 -21.32 5.62
N GLU A 379 -27.21 -21.78 4.44
CA GLU A 379 -27.64 -21.14 3.21
C GLU A 379 -29.17 -21.28 3.10
N LYS A 380 -29.86 -20.18 2.79
CA LYS A 380 -31.34 -20.15 2.79
C LYS A 380 -31.89 -20.85 1.54
N ALA A 381 -32.08 -22.16 1.63
CA ALA A 381 -33.07 -22.83 0.80
C ALA A 381 -34.46 -22.22 1.06
N ASP A 382 -35.11 -21.77 -0.02
CA ASP A 382 -36.52 -21.38 -0.09
C ASP A 382 -37.03 -20.36 0.93
N ALA A 383 -36.23 -19.31 1.16
CA ALA A 383 -36.80 -18.00 1.44
C ALA A 383 -36.51 -17.07 0.25
N VAL A 384 -37.57 -16.62 -0.43
CA VAL A 384 -37.49 -15.41 -1.26
C VAL A 384 -37.41 -14.22 -0.31
N ASP A 385 -36.21 -14.02 0.27
CA ASP A 385 -35.91 -12.86 1.08
C ASP A 385 -36.19 -11.62 0.23
N ALA A 386 -37.18 -10.82 0.65
CA ALA A 386 -37.43 -9.52 0.05
C ALA A 386 -36.15 -8.70 0.17
N VAL A 387 -35.44 -8.52 -0.95
CA VAL A 387 -34.13 -7.85 -1.02
C VAL A 387 -34.27 -6.49 -0.36
N PRO A 388 -33.64 -6.25 0.82
CA PRO A 388 -34.13 -5.19 1.69
C PRO A 388 -34.05 -3.82 1.04
N ASP A 389 -35.22 -3.18 1.00
CA ASP A 389 -35.47 -1.94 0.30
C ASP A 389 -34.51 -0.83 0.76
N VAL A 390 -33.74 -0.31 -0.20
CA VAL A 390 -32.83 0.83 -0.02
C VAL A 390 -33.37 2.13 -0.61
N ASP A 391 -34.45 2.12 -1.39
CA ASP A 391 -35.13 3.36 -1.83
C ASP A 391 -35.78 4.07 -0.61
N GLN A 392 -36.14 3.32 0.43
CA GLN A 392 -36.66 3.85 1.69
C GLN A 392 -35.60 4.66 2.47
N LEU A 393 -35.57 5.97 2.21
CA LEU A 393 -34.70 6.92 2.91
C LEU A 393 -34.90 6.87 4.44
N PRO A 394 -33.82 6.82 5.24
CA PRO A 394 -33.92 6.78 6.69
C PRO A 394 -34.49 8.08 7.27
N LYS A 395 -35.28 7.97 8.34
CA LYS A 395 -35.89 9.13 9.01
C LYS A 395 -34.80 10.04 9.60
N PRO A 396 -34.85 11.38 9.41
CA PRO A 396 -33.85 12.31 9.93
C PRO A 396 -33.67 12.19 11.45
N ILE A 397 -32.42 12.03 11.86
CA ILE A 397 -32.07 11.71 13.25
C ILE A 397 -31.91 13.02 14.02
N ALA A 398 -32.93 13.43 14.76
CA ALA A 398 -33.01 14.76 15.39
C ALA A 398 -31.79 15.19 16.22
N ALA A 399 -31.05 14.23 16.80
CA ALA A 399 -29.84 14.45 17.60
C ALA A 399 -28.53 14.57 16.79
N PHE A 400 -28.54 14.29 15.48
CA PHE A 400 -27.37 14.37 14.61
C PHE A 400 -27.63 15.31 13.44
N LYS A 401 -26.83 16.39 13.35
CA LYS A 401 -26.99 17.41 12.30
C LYS A 401 -25.64 17.81 11.74
N ARG A 402 -25.58 17.94 10.42
CA ARG A 402 -24.43 18.33 9.61
C ARG A 402 -24.81 19.48 8.66
N PRO A 403 -25.29 20.63 9.18
CA PRO A 403 -25.76 21.75 8.35
C PRO A 403 -24.64 22.38 7.50
N LYS A 404 -23.37 22.08 7.81
CA LYS A 404 -22.20 22.49 7.01
C LYS A 404 -21.73 21.45 6.00
N ALA A 405 -22.23 20.21 6.04
CA ALA A 405 -21.87 19.24 5.02
C ALA A 405 -22.41 19.67 3.64
N ILE A 406 -21.79 19.16 2.58
CA ILE A 406 -22.19 19.37 1.19
C ILE A 406 -22.26 18.00 0.51
N VAL A 407 -23.26 17.79 -0.33
CA VAL A 407 -23.39 16.58 -1.15
C VAL A 407 -23.36 16.98 -2.61
N ILE A 408 -22.46 16.38 -3.38
CA ILE A 408 -22.45 16.42 -4.84
C ILE A 408 -22.66 14.97 -5.31
N ALA A 409 -23.78 14.68 -5.96
CA ALA A 409 -24.07 13.37 -6.53
C ALA A 409 -24.23 13.49 -8.04
N ILE A 410 -23.57 12.61 -8.78
CA ILE A 410 -23.51 12.65 -10.25
C ILE A 410 -23.86 11.26 -10.77
N GLY A 411 -24.89 11.16 -11.59
CA GLY A 411 -25.33 9.91 -12.22
C GLY A 411 -25.33 10.04 -13.73
N VAL A 412 -24.56 9.20 -14.42
CA VAL A 412 -24.48 9.18 -15.89
C VAL A 412 -24.73 7.76 -16.38
N GLY A 413 -26.01 7.42 -16.55
CA GLY A 413 -26.47 6.15 -17.08
C GLY A 413 -26.73 6.18 -18.59
N GLN A 414 -27.02 7.36 -19.13
CA GLN A 414 -27.24 7.61 -20.56
C GLN A 414 -26.19 8.58 -21.11
N PHE A 415 -25.98 8.55 -22.42
CA PHE A 415 -24.97 9.37 -23.10
C PHE A 415 -25.51 9.96 -24.41
N ARG A 416 -25.04 11.15 -24.78
CA ARG A 416 -25.40 11.80 -26.06
C ARG A 416 -24.83 11.08 -27.29
N ASN A 417 -23.77 10.29 -27.10
CA ASN A 417 -23.25 9.42 -28.14
C ASN A 417 -23.68 7.98 -27.86
N GLU A 418 -24.56 7.44 -28.71
CA GLU A 418 -25.14 6.09 -28.63
C GLU A 418 -24.08 4.97 -28.67
N HIS A 419 -22.85 5.26 -29.11
CA HIS A 419 -21.71 4.33 -29.07
C HIS A 419 -21.07 4.18 -27.68
N VAL A 420 -21.54 4.90 -26.66
CA VAL A 420 -21.14 4.70 -25.26
C VAL A 420 -22.18 3.79 -24.59
N PRO A 421 -21.79 2.61 -24.06
CA PRO A 421 -22.72 1.71 -23.38
C PRO A 421 -23.44 2.41 -22.22
N SER A 422 -24.75 2.21 -22.09
CA SER A 422 -25.53 2.75 -20.98
C SER A 422 -25.22 2.04 -19.67
N VAL A 423 -25.03 2.78 -18.57
CA VAL A 423 -24.89 2.20 -17.22
C VAL A 423 -26.27 2.11 -16.59
N LYS A 424 -26.69 0.89 -16.22
CA LYS A 424 -27.95 0.69 -15.51
C LYS A 424 -27.90 1.39 -14.16
N TYR A 425 -29.05 1.95 -13.75
CA TYR A 425 -29.29 2.55 -12.43
C TYR A 425 -28.47 3.79 -12.03
N ALA A 426 -27.40 4.16 -12.72
CA ALA A 426 -26.51 5.25 -12.33
C ALA A 426 -27.18 6.60 -11.98
N GLY A 427 -28.25 6.98 -12.67
CA GLY A 427 -29.05 8.16 -12.30
C GLY A 427 -29.75 8.01 -10.94
N ARG A 428 -30.44 6.89 -10.75
CA ARG A 428 -31.12 6.49 -9.49
C ARG A 428 -30.13 6.32 -8.34
N ASP A 429 -28.96 5.75 -8.59
CA ASP A 429 -27.87 5.61 -7.61
C ASP A 429 -27.52 6.99 -7.00
N ALA A 430 -27.35 7.99 -7.85
CA ALA A 430 -27.03 9.36 -7.44
C ALA A 430 -28.19 10.05 -6.70
N GLU A 431 -29.44 9.85 -7.15
CA GLU A 431 -30.63 10.38 -6.45
C GLU A 431 -30.79 9.80 -5.03
N VAL A 432 -30.73 8.47 -4.89
CA VAL A 432 -30.95 7.79 -3.61
C VAL A 432 -29.79 8.05 -2.65
N MET A 433 -28.54 8.02 -3.13
CA MET A 433 -27.37 8.38 -2.31
C MET A 433 -27.44 9.83 -1.80
N ALA A 434 -27.84 10.78 -2.65
CA ALA A 434 -28.06 12.16 -2.23
C ALA A 434 -29.20 12.26 -1.19
N GLY A 435 -30.28 11.51 -1.39
CA GLY A 435 -31.38 11.38 -0.44
C GLY A 435 -30.94 10.89 0.94
N TYR A 436 -30.13 9.82 1.00
CA TYR A 436 -29.57 9.25 2.23
C TYR A 436 -28.70 10.25 2.98
N LEU A 437 -27.66 10.77 2.32
CA LEU A 437 -26.69 11.68 2.93
C LEU A 437 -27.38 12.96 3.44
N ARG A 438 -28.36 13.49 2.69
CA ARG A 438 -29.19 14.62 3.12
C ARG A 438 -30.03 14.26 4.35
N ALA A 439 -30.76 13.15 4.32
CA ALA A 439 -31.70 12.78 5.37
C ALA A 439 -30.99 12.49 6.70
N ILE A 440 -29.94 11.68 6.69
CA ILE A 440 -29.17 11.36 7.90
C ILE A 440 -28.42 12.59 8.42
N GLY A 441 -27.76 13.33 7.53
CA GLY A 441 -27.01 14.52 7.90
C GLY A 441 -27.89 15.72 8.27
N SER A 442 -29.21 15.68 8.05
CA SER A 442 -30.09 16.87 8.10
C SER A 442 -29.49 18.04 7.29
N ILE A 443 -29.03 17.76 6.07
CA ILE A 443 -28.30 18.72 5.23
C ILE A 443 -29.29 19.64 4.51
N PRO A 444 -29.10 20.97 4.49
CA PRO A 444 -29.92 21.89 3.69
C PRO A 444 -29.88 21.58 2.19
N ASP A 445 -31.03 21.69 1.50
CA ASP A 445 -31.11 21.40 0.06
C ASP A 445 -30.23 22.34 -0.79
N ASP A 446 -29.95 23.57 -0.35
CA ASP A 446 -29.04 24.49 -1.05
C ASP A 446 -27.57 24.03 -1.03
N ARG A 447 -27.25 23.04 -0.18
CA ARG A 447 -25.96 22.33 -0.06
C ARG A 447 -25.98 20.93 -0.67
N VAL A 448 -27.08 20.54 -1.33
CA VAL A 448 -27.17 19.31 -2.12
C VAL A 448 -27.18 19.67 -3.61
N ARG A 449 -26.32 19.01 -4.38
CA ARG A 449 -26.23 19.18 -5.84
C ARG A 449 -26.30 17.81 -6.50
N VAL A 450 -27.38 17.55 -7.22
CA VAL A 450 -27.54 16.34 -8.03
C VAL A 450 -27.41 16.72 -9.51
N LEU A 451 -26.61 15.98 -10.27
CA LEU A 451 -26.47 16.10 -11.73
C LEU A 451 -26.78 14.74 -12.36
N LEU A 452 -27.78 14.68 -13.23
CA LEU A 452 -28.26 13.42 -13.83
C LEU A 452 -28.26 13.54 -15.36
N ASP A 453 -27.67 12.56 -16.03
CA ASP A 453 -27.65 12.38 -17.48
C ASP A 453 -27.52 13.71 -18.25
N THR A 454 -28.59 14.21 -18.86
CA THR A 454 -28.62 15.47 -19.64
C THR A 454 -28.11 16.72 -18.90
N HIS A 455 -28.09 16.71 -17.57
CA HIS A 455 -27.59 17.77 -16.69
C HIS A 455 -26.19 17.49 -16.11
N ALA A 456 -25.60 16.33 -16.42
CA ALA A 456 -24.25 15.93 -16.06
C ALA A 456 -23.27 16.13 -17.24
N LEU A 457 -23.32 17.31 -17.86
CA LEU A 457 -22.37 17.69 -18.91
C LEU A 457 -20.98 17.98 -18.32
N LYS A 458 -19.93 17.87 -19.13
CA LYS A 458 -18.55 18.24 -18.74
C LYS A 458 -18.48 19.66 -18.15
N GLN A 459 -19.28 20.58 -18.68
CA GLN A 459 -19.33 21.96 -18.21
C GLN A 459 -20.10 22.12 -16.88
N ASP A 460 -21.15 21.32 -16.63
CA ASP A 460 -21.93 21.37 -15.38
C ASP A 460 -21.19 20.75 -14.21
N ILE A 461 -20.47 19.66 -14.45
CA ILE A 461 -19.54 19.06 -13.48
C ILE A 461 -18.43 20.07 -13.15
N ALA A 462 -17.79 20.67 -14.17
CA ALA A 462 -16.78 21.70 -13.96
C ALA A 462 -17.33 22.93 -13.20
N ALA A 463 -18.49 23.47 -13.58
CA ALA A 463 -19.11 24.59 -12.89
C ALA A 463 -19.51 24.24 -11.44
N THR A 464 -19.84 22.98 -11.16
CA THR A 464 -20.16 22.52 -9.81
C THR A 464 -18.93 22.61 -8.90
N PHE A 465 -17.79 22.05 -9.30
CA PHE A 465 -16.55 22.11 -8.49
C PHE A 465 -15.87 23.49 -8.51
N ASP A 466 -15.88 24.19 -9.66
CA ASP A 466 -15.09 25.41 -9.84
C ASP A 466 -15.86 26.72 -9.53
N LYS A 467 -17.21 26.68 -9.44
CA LYS A 467 -18.06 27.88 -9.23
C LYS A 467 -19.15 27.75 -8.16
N TRP A 468 -19.76 26.58 -7.99
CA TRP A 468 -20.87 26.37 -7.04
C TRP A 468 -20.38 25.99 -5.64
N LEU A 469 -19.44 25.02 -5.56
CA LEU A 469 -18.85 24.51 -4.33
C LEU A 469 -18.01 25.56 -3.57
N PRO A 470 -17.12 26.36 -4.20
CA PRO A 470 -16.25 27.30 -3.48
C PRO A 470 -17.00 28.39 -2.70
N LYS A 471 -18.28 28.62 -3.02
CA LYS A 471 -19.16 29.61 -2.37
C LYS A 471 -19.88 29.08 -1.13
N ARG A 472 -19.68 27.81 -0.75
CA ARG A 472 -20.43 27.11 0.31
C ARG A 472 -19.55 26.46 1.38
N VAL A 473 -18.26 26.33 1.12
CA VAL A 473 -17.30 25.63 1.98
C VAL A 473 -16.66 26.54 3.04
N ASP A 474 -16.39 25.96 4.20
CA ASP A 474 -15.56 26.49 5.27
C ASP A 474 -14.79 25.37 5.97
N ALA A 475 -13.89 25.70 6.90
CA ALA A 475 -13.00 24.73 7.55
C ALA A 475 -13.70 23.66 8.42
N ALA A 476 -15.04 23.72 8.56
CA ALA A 476 -15.88 22.72 9.21
C ALA A 476 -16.83 22.00 8.22
N THR A 477 -16.63 22.20 6.91
CA THR A 477 -17.40 21.59 5.84
C THR A 477 -16.78 20.25 5.43
N VAL A 478 -17.58 19.18 5.49
CA VAL A 478 -17.29 17.88 4.88
C VAL A 478 -17.99 17.82 3.53
N VAL A 479 -17.28 17.43 2.47
CA VAL A 479 -17.83 17.31 1.11
C VAL A 479 -17.97 15.84 0.74
N TYR A 480 -19.20 15.38 0.55
CA TYR A 480 -19.47 14.08 -0.05
C TYR A 480 -19.55 14.23 -1.56
N VAL A 481 -18.80 13.40 -2.29
CA VAL A 481 -18.85 13.31 -3.76
C VAL A 481 -19.23 11.88 -4.13
N PHE A 482 -20.42 11.71 -4.70
CA PHE A 482 -20.85 10.44 -5.28
C PHE A 482 -20.83 10.53 -6.81
N PHE A 483 -20.34 9.48 -7.47
CA PHE A 483 -20.43 9.32 -8.92
C PHE A 483 -20.84 7.89 -9.27
N SER A 484 -21.85 7.72 -10.12
CA SER A 484 -22.16 6.44 -10.79
C SER A 484 -22.16 6.65 -12.31
N GLY A 485 -21.50 5.75 -13.06
CA GLY A 485 -21.33 5.86 -14.52
C GLY A 485 -20.07 5.18 -15.06
N ARG A 486 -19.56 5.64 -16.22
CA ARG A 486 -18.32 5.11 -16.82
C ARG A 486 -17.15 6.08 -16.68
N ALA A 487 -15.94 5.55 -16.64
CA ALA A 487 -14.70 6.31 -16.60
C ALA A 487 -13.59 5.62 -17.41
N LEU A 488 -12.79 6.39 -18.14
CA LEU A 488 -11.63 5.85 -18.85
C LEU A 488 -10.36 6.00 -18.02
N VAL A 489 -9.47 5.04 -18.19
CA VAL A 489 -8.14 4.98 -17.59
C VAL A 489 -7.10 5.21 -18.67
N ASP A 490 -6.16 6.12 -18.45
CA ASP A 490 -5.09 6.39 -19.40
C ASP A 490 -4.06 5.24 -19.45
N GLY A 491 -3.77 4.76 -20.66
CA GLY A 491 -2.92 3.58 -20.91
C GLY A 491 -1.45 3.71 -20.54
N VAL A 492 -0.97 4.92 -20.21
CA VAL A 492 0.45 5.18 -19.89
C VAL A 492 0.62 5.61 -18.43
N THR A 493 -0.34 6.35 -17.89
CA THR A 493 -0.26 7.01 -16.57
C THR A 493 -1.24 6.46 -15.53
N GLY A 494 -2.25 5.69 -15.96
CA GLY A 494 -3.34 5.23 -15.10
C GLY A 494 -4.31 6.35 -14.70
N ALA A 495 -4.16 7.56 -15.24
CA ALA A 495 -4.98 8.71 -14.87
C ALA A 495 -6.46 8.49 -15.25
N VAL A 496 -7.35 8.60 -14.27
CA VAL A 496 -8.78 8.36 -14.47
C VAL A 496 -9.50 9.62 -14.95
N SER A 497 -10.39 9.48 -15.93
CA SER A 497 -11.28 10.54 -16.40
C SER A 497 -12.70 10.03 -16.59
N LEU A 498 -13.65 10.65 -15.88
CA LEU A 498 -15.07 10.34 -15.92
C LEU A 498 -15.65 10.67 -17.30
N VAL A 499 -16.61 9.87 -17.77
CA VAL A 499 -17.38 10.14 -19.00
C VAL A 499 -18.66 10.93 -18.64
N PRO A 500 -18.76 12.23 -19.00
CA PRO A 500 -20.00 13.01 -18.80
C PRO A 500 -21.02 12.66 -19.89
N PHE A 501 -22.24 13.18 -19.82
CA PHE A 501 -23.28 12.90 -20.82
C PHE A 501 -22.94 13.40 -22.24
N ASP A 502 -22.24 14.52 -22.37
CA ASP A 502 -21.65 14.99 -23.64
C ASP A 502 -20.25 14.40 -23.93
N GLY A 503 -19.80 13.48 -23.07
CA GLY A 503 -18.60 12.68 -23.23
C GLY A 503 -18.68 11.67 -24.36
N THR A 504 -17.54 11.01 -24.62
CA THR A 504 -17.49 9.82 -25.46
C THR A 504 -16.23 9.03 -25.13
N THR A 505 -16.34 7.71 -25.16
CA THR A 505 -15.22 6.77 -25.06
C THR A 505 -14.11 7.13 -26.05
N ALA A 506 -14.46 7.50 -27.29
CA ALA A 506 -13.52 7.72 -28.40
C ALA A 506 -12.67 9.01 -28.33
N ALA A 507 -12.88 9.94 -27.38
CA ALA A 507 -12.16 11.23 -27.38
C ALA A 507 -11.92 11.79 -25.97
N VAL A 508 -10.67 11.69 -25.50
CA VAL A 508 -10.24 12.13 -24.16
C VAL A 508 -10.53 13.60 -23.86
N ASN A 509 -10.57 14.47 -24.88
CA ASN A 509 -10.87 15.90 -24.70
C ASN A 509 -12.32 16.18 -24.27
N ARG A 510 -13.26 15.21 -24.36
CA ARG A 510 -14.63 15.32 -23.85
C ARG A 510 -14.84 14.71 -22.47
N LEU A 511 -13.82 14.12 -21.86
CA LEU A 511 -13.89 13.54 -20.51
C LEU A 511 -13.65 14.57 -19.40
N TYR A 512 -14.09 14.27 -18.16
CA TYR A 512 -13.80 15.09 -16.97
C TYR A 512 -12.76 14.39 -16.09
N SER A 513 -11.54 14.93 -16.04
CA SER A 513 -10.42 14.32 -15.30
C SER A 513 -10.66 14.29 -13.79
N VAL A 514 -10.44 13.12 -13.18
CA VAL A 514 -10.52 12.95 -11.71
C VAL A 514 -9.43 13.77 -11.01
N ARG A 515 -8.24 13.91 -11.61
CA ARG A 515 -7.18 14.79 -11.10
C ARG A 515 -7.64 16.24 -10.99
N ARG A 516 -8.43 16.76 -11.94
CA ARG A 516 -9.01 18.12 -11.84
C ARG A 516 -9.97 18.24 -10.66
N LEU A 517 -10.77 17.21 -10.40
CA LEU A 517 -11.68 17.15 -9.24
C LEU A 517 -10.86 17.25 -7.93
N GLN A 518 -9.80 16.44 -7.81
CA GLN A 518 -8.89 16.45 -6.66
C GLN A 518 -8.22 17.81 -6.47
N GLU A 519 -7.64 18.37 -7.53
CA GLU A 519 -7.01 19.69 -7.50
C GLU A 519 -8.02 20.79 -7.10
N SER A 520 -9.28 20.70 -7.54
CA SER A 520 -10.34 21.63 -7.13
C SER A 520 -10.75 21.45 -5.66
N LEU A 521 -10.80 20.22 -5.13
CA LEU A 521 -11.07 19.98 -3.70
C LEU A 521 -9.90 20.41 -2.79
N ALA A 522 -8.65 20.07 -3.16
CA ALA A 522 -7.46 20.33 -2.35
C ALA A 522 -7.18 21.83 -2.14
N ARG A 523 -7.60 22.68 -3.09
CA ARG A 523 -7.52 24.14 -2.97
C ARG A 523 -8.53 24.76 -2.01
N LEU A 524 -9.58 24.02 -1.60
CA LEU A 524 -10.64 24.57 -0.76
C LEU A 524 -10.28 24.48 0.73
N PRO A 525 -10.78 25.41 1.56
CA PRO A 525 -10.65 25.34 3.01
C PRO A 525 -11.72 24.38 3.57
N ILE A 526 -11.68 23.09 3.22
CA ILE A 526 -12.62 22.07 3.72
C ILE A 526 -12.02 21.28 4.89
N GLN A 527 -12.87 20.64 5.70
CA GLN A 527 -12.43 19.69 6.72
C GLN A 527 -11.92 18.39 6.06
N GLN A 528 -12.73 17.81 5.18
CA GLN A 528 -12.49 16.52 4.51
C GLN A 528 -13.36 16.41 3.25
N ALA A 529 -12.91 15.64 2.26
CA ALA A 529 -13.75 15.09 1.19
C ALA A 529 -13.88 13.56 1.31
N ILE A 530 -15.06 13.03 1.02
CA ILE A 530 -15.36 11.59 0.97
C ILE A 530 -15.94 11.29 -0.41
N LEU A 531 -15.23 10.48 -1.19
CA LEU A 531 -15.51 10.20 -2.60
C LEU A 531 -15.95 8.74 -2.75
N MET A 532 -17.15 8.51 -3.28
CA MET A 532 -17.80 7.21 -3.42
C MET A 532 -18.18 6.99 -4.88
N PHE A 533 -17.40 6.18 -5.60
CA PHE A 533 -17.46 6.06 -7.06
C PHE A 533 -17.85 4.63 -7.47
N ASP A 534 -19.06 4.46 -8.02
CA ASP A 534 -19.52 3.20 -8.61
C ASP A 534 -19.29 3.27 -10.13
N VAL A 535 -18.17 2.73 -10.60
CA VAL A 535 -17.63 3.06 -11.93
C VAL A 535 -17.23 1.84 -12.74
N SER A 536 -17.81 1.72 -13.93
CA SER A 536 -17.23 0.90 -15.00
C SER A 536 -15.97 1.58 -15.51
N LEU A 537 -14.86 0.85 -15.52
CA LEU A 537 -13.50 1.35 -15.81
C LEU A 537 -12.97 0.69 -17.09
N ASP A 538 -12.92 1.47 -18.16
CA ASP A 538 -12.42 1.05 -19.47
C ASP A 538 -11.00 1.59 -19.74
N PRO A 539 -10.19 0.94 -20.60
CA PRO A 539 -9.00 1.58 -21.17
C PRO A 539 -9.40 2.75 -22.09
N SER A 540 -8.55 3.78 -22.16
CA SER A 540 -8.68 4.89 -23.11
C SER A 540 -8.47 4.43 -24.57
N PRO A 541 -8.93 5.18 -25.60
CA PRO A 541 -8.77 4.79 -27.00
C PRO A 541 -7.33 4.47 -27.39
N GLY A 542 -7.11 3.29 -27.95
CA GLY A 542 -5.79 2.83 -28.37
C GLY A 542 -4.88 2.34 -27.24
N ALA A 543 -5.33 2.39 -25.98
CA ALA A 543 -4.66 1.70 -24.88
C ALA A 543 -5.02 0.20 -24.88
N ASP A 544 -4.01 -0.65 -24.73
CA ASP A 544 -4.19 -2.08 -24.55
C ASP A 544 -4.52 -2.38 -23.06
N PRO A 545 -5.64 -3.05 -22.73
CA PRO A 545 -5.97 -3.37 -21.35
C PRO A 545 -4.96 -4.30 -20.65
N ALA A 546 -4.15 -5.07 -21.38
CA ALA A 546 -3.12 -5.93 -20.78
C ALA A 546 -1.85 -5.18 -20.33
N THR A 547 -1.58 -3.99 -20.91
CA THR A 547 -0.44 -3.12 -20.55
C THR A 547 -0.85 -1.83 -19.84
N THR A 548 -2.15 -1.50 -19.80
CA THR A 548 -2.69 -0.34 -19.08
C THR A 548 -2.40 -0.46 -17.58
N PRO A 549 -1.73 0.53 -16.94
CA PRO A 549 -1.43 0.48 -15.52
C PRO A 549 -2.69 0.65 -14.64
N PRO A 550 -2.64 0.25 -13.35
CA PRO A 550 -3.79 0.36 -12.45
C PRO A 550 -4.37 1.79 -12.35
N PRO A 551 -5.71 1.93 -12.22
CA PRO A 551 -6.39 3.21 -12.04
C PRO A 551 -5.81 4.04 -10.88
N SER A 552 -5.40 5.27 -11.20
CA SER A 552 -4.62 6.13 -10.30
C SER A 552 -5.49 7.17 -9.58
N TRP A 553 -5.89 6.83 -8.35
CA TRP A 553 -6.80 7.64 -7.52
C TRP A 553 -6.09 8.63 -6.57
N GLU A 554 -4.78 8.47 -6.35
CA GLU A 554 -3.98 9.33 -5.45
C GLU A 554 -3.01 10.30 -6.18
N ALA A 555 -3.23 10.54 -7.47
CA ALA A 555 -2.30 11.27 -8.35
C ALA A 555 -2.24 12.79 -8.09
N GLY A 556 -1.78 13.19 -6.90
CA GLY A 556 -1.56 14.59 -6.52
C GLY A 556 -0.58 14.72 -5.36
N GLY A 557 0.59 15.32 -5.61
CA GLY A 557 1.65 15.57 -4.61
C GLY A 557 1.35 16.72 -3.63
N SER A 558 0.11 16.85 -3.17
CA SER A 558 -0.27 17.87 -2.18
C SER A 558 0.06 17.43 -0.76
N GLU A 559 0.44 18.37 0.10
CA GLU A 559 0.71 18.16 1.53
C GLU A 559 -0.56 17.84 2.38
N ARG A 560 -1.69 17.55 1.72
CA ARG A 560 -3.01 17.33 2.34
C ARG A 560 -3.66 16.02 1.93
N LYS A 561 -2.86 14.97 1.65
CA LYS A 561 -3.36 13.62 1.32
C LYS A 561 -4.46 13.14 2.29
N ASP A 562 -4.25 13.38 3.58
CA ASP A 562 -5.12 12.97 4.68
C ASP A 562 -6.52 13.62 4.66
N GLN A 563 -6.76 14.62 3.81
CA GLN A 563 -8.08 15.26 3.66
C GLN A 563 -9.06 14.53 2.73
N MET A 564 -8.63 13.49 2.00
CA MET A 564 -9.49 12.75 1.06
C MET A 564 -9.61 11.28 1.44
N MET A 565 -10.84 10.77 1.47
CA MET A 565 -11.11 9.34 1.53
C MET A 565 -11.83 8.88 0.27
N TRP A 566 -11.33 7.81 -0.36
CA TRP A 566 -11.94 7.15 -1.50
C TRP A 566 -12.60 5.83 -1.09
N MET A 567 -13.73 5.55 -1.73
CA MET A 567 -14.31 4.22 -1.88
C MET A 567 -14.69 4.09 -3.37
N VAL A 568 -14.11 3.12 -4.06
CA VAL A 568 -14.33 2.89 -5.50
C VAL A 568 -14.80 1.46 -5.71
N GLY A 569 -15.90 1.26 -6.43
CA GLY A 569 -16.52 -0.05 -6.63
C GLY A 569 -15.65 -1.06 -7.39
N ASN A 570 -14.68 -0.58 -8.17
CA ASN A 570 -13.74 -1.38 -8.96
C ASN A 570 -12.31 -0.91 -8.71
N ARG A 571 -11.37 -1.85 -8.45
CA ARG A 571 -9.93 -1.51 -8.35
C ARG A 571 -9.23 -1.39 -9.71
N GLY A 572 -9.60 -2.22 -10.67
CA GLY A 572 -8.97 -2.34 -11.99
C GLY A 572 -9.92 -2.04 -13.14
N LEU A 573 -9.51 -2.38 -14.37
CA LEU A 573 -10.38 -2.30 -15.55
C LEU A 573 -11.47 -3.37 -15.45
N GLN A 574 -12.73 -2.94 -15.30
CA GLN A 574 -13.87 -3.80 -14.99
C GLN A 574 -15.19 -3.05 -15.22
N GLU A 575 -16.22 -3.74 -15.72
CA GLU A 575 -17.60 -3.23 -15.73
C GLU A 575 -18.20 -3.35 -14.31
N ALA A 576 -18.81 -2.29 -13.78
CA ALA A 576 -19.50 -2.36 -12.49
C ALA A 576 -20.79 -3.19 -12.62
N HIS A 577 -21.01 -4.16 -11.73
CA HIS A 577 -22.19 -5.02 -11.82
C HIS A 577 -23.48 -4.28 -11.45
N ALA A 578 -24.50 -4.38 -12.30
CA ALA A 578 -25.86 -3.95 -11.98
C ALA A 578 -26.55 -5.03 -11.14
N TYR A 579 -26.96 -4.69 -9.92
CA TYR A 579 -27.65 -5.59 -9.00
C TYR A 579 -29.17 -5.47 -9.19
N GLU A 580 -29.69 -6.25 -10.14
CA GLU A 580 -31.09 -6.18 -10.63
C GLU A 580 -32.13 -6.30 -9.50
N GLN A 581 -31.88 -7.14 -8.49
CA GLN A 581 -32.83 -7.37 -7.40
C GLN A 581 -32.94 -6.17 -6.45
N GLY A 582 -31.86 -5.40 -6.30
CA GLY A 582 -31.85 -4.12 -5.57
C GLY A 582 -32.09 -2.90 -6.47
N ARG A 583 -32.09 -3.07 -7.80
CA ARG A 583 -32.24 -2.02 -8.83
C ARG A 583 -31.23 -0.88 -8.70
N HIS A 584 -29.98 -1.22 -8.42
CA HIS A 584 -28.86 -0.30 -8.18
C HIS A 584 -27.56 -0.85 -8.79
N GLY A 585 -26.50 -0.04 -8.87
CA GLY A 585 -25.13 -0.56 -8.94
C GLY A 585 -24.83 -1.44 -7.70
N LEU A 586 -24.11 -2.55 -7.85
CA LEU A 586 -23.87 -3.53 -6.78
C LEU A 586 -23.13 -2.89 -5.59
N PHE A 587 -22.15 -2.03 -5.88
CA PHE A 587 -21.42 -1.29 -4.86
C PHE A 587 -22.29 -0.20 -4.22
N THR A 588 -23.09 0.53 -5.00
CA THR A 588 -24.07 1.50 -4.49
C THR A 588 -25.09 0.85 -3.55
N TYR A 589 -25.67 -0.28 -3.94
CA TYR A 589 -26.60 -1.04 -3.10
C TYR A 589 -25.97 -1.37 -1.74
N HIS A 590 -24.74 -1.90 -1.72
CA HIS A 590 -24.08 -2.22 -0.46
C HIS A 590 -23.62 -1.01 0.36
N LEU A 591 -23.31 0.15 -0.27
CA LEU A 591 -23.15 1.41 0.45
C LEU A 591 -24.48 1.83 1.12
N LEU A 592 -25.60 1.83 0.39
CA LEU A 592 -26.91 2.20 0.92
C LEU A 592 -27.36 1.26 2.06
N ARG A 593 -27.18 -0.06 1.88
CA ARG A 593 -27.42 -1.07 2.94
C ARG A 593 -26.55 -0.78 4.18
N GLY A 594 -25.26 -0.52 4.00
CA GLY A 594 -24.36 -0.15 5.10
C GLY A 594 -24.84 1.08 5.87
N LEU A 595 -25.33 2.11 5.16
CA LEU A 595 -25.93 3.33 5.71
C LEU A 595 -27.30 3.11 6.39
N GLN A 596 -27.94 1.94 6.26
CA GLN A 596 -29.08 1.54 7.11
C GLN A 596 -28.63 1.08 8.51
N GLY A 597 -27.32 1.03 8.77
CA GLY A 597 -26.74 0.73 10.08
C GLY A 597 -26.20 -0.69 10.24
N VAL A 598 -26.18 -1.53 9.20
CA VAL A 598 -25.57 -2.88 9.28
C VAL A 598 -24.04 -2.88 9.13
N ALA A 599 -23.46 -1.73 8.76
CA ALA A 599 -22.00 -1.55 8.74
C ALA A 599 -21.42 -1.19 10.13
N ASP A 600 -22.26 -0.81 11.11
CA ASP A 600 -21.91 -0.51 12.51
C ASP A 600 -21.32 -1.77 13.17
N ALA A 601 -19.99 -1.84 13.20
CA ALA A 601 -19.24 -3.06 13.49
C ALA A 601 -18.85 -3.15 14.97
N ASP A 602 -18.52 -2.02 15.61
CA ASP A 602 -18.24 -1.98 17.05
C ASP A 602 -19.51 -1.84 17.92
N ARG A 603 -20.64 -1.44 17.32
CA ARG A 603 -21.96 -1.28 17.96
C ARG A 603 -22.02 -0.14 18.98
N ASP A 604 -21.23 0.91 18.80
CA ASP A 604 -21.46 2.20 19.49
C ASP A 604 -22.78 2.86 19.03
N GLY A 605 -23.30 2.44 17.87
CA GLY A 605 -24.48 2.99 17.22
C GLY A 605 -24.16 3.97 16.11
N THR A 606 -22.96 3.93 15.53
CA THR A 606 -22.46 4.78 14.45
C THR A 606 -22.11 3.92 13.23
N VAL A 607 -22.15 4.49 12.03
CA VAL A 607 -21.37 3.97 10.90
C VAL A 607 -20.33 5.02 10.52
N VAL A 608 -19.05 4.72 10.65
CA VAL A 608 -17.96 5.56 10.11
C VAL A 608 -17.57 5.10 8.70
N ALA A 609 -16.95 5.97 7.89
CA ALA A 609 -16.59 5.61 6.50
C ALA A 609 -15.64 4.40 6.38
N GLY A 610 -14.76 4.17 7.37
CA GLY A 610 -13.90 2.98 7.39
C GLY A 610 -14.68 1.67 7.54
N GLU A 611 -15.72 1.67 8.37
CA GLU A 611 -16.64 0.55 8.51
C GLU A 611 -17.51 0.37 7.26
N LEU A 612 -18.06 1.47 6.74
CA LEU A 612 -18.88 1.44 5.52
C LEU A 612 -18.11 0.86 4.32
N CYS A 613 -16.86 1.30 4.13
CA CYS A 613 -15.92 0.71 3.18
C CYS A 613 -15.74 -0.80 3.41
N THR A 614 -15.47 -1.20 4.66
CA THR A 614 -15.17 -2.60 5.01
C THR A 614 -16.37 -3.51 4.76
N TYR A 615 -17.57 -3.07 5.18
CA TYR A 615 -18.85 -3.74 4.91
C TYR A 615 -19.13 -3.84 3.41
N ALA A 616 -19.04 -2.73 2.68
CA ALA A 616 -19.35 -2.71 1.25
C ALA A 616 -18.37 -3.58 0.46
N ARG A 617 -17.07 -3.53 0.76
CA ARG A 617 -16.06 -4.38 0.10
C ARG A 617 -16.33 -5.85 0.32
N GLY A 618 -16.57 -6.28 1.57
CA GLY A 618 -16.85 -7.68 1.89
C GLY A 618 -18.12 -8.21 1.22
N GLN A 619 -19.20 -7.42 1.21
CA GLN A 619 -20.46 -7.84 0.59
C GLN A 619 -20.42 -7.83 -0.94
N VAL A 620 -19.80 -6.82 -1.56
CA VAL A 620 -19.66 -6.75 -3.03
C VAL A 620 -18.82 -7.91 -3.55
N ALA A 621 -17.66 -8.20 -2.94
CA ALA A 621 -16.81 -9.31 -3.36
C ALA A 621 -17.53 -10.67 -3.25
N ARG A 622 -18.30 -10.86 -2.16
CA ARG A 622 -19.12 -12.07 -1.95
C ARG A 622 -20.23 -12.19 -3.00
N VAL A 623 -21.07 -11.17 -3.16
CA VAL A 623 -22.23 -11.20 -4.09
C VAL A 623 -21.80 -11.22 -5.56
N ALA A 624 -20.69 -10.57 -5.92
CA ALA A 624 -20.10 -10.65 -7.27
C ALA A 624 -19.73 -12.10 -7.62
N ARG A 625 -19.02 -12.78 -6.72
CA ARG A 625 -18.61 -14.18 -6.88
C ARG A 625 -19.81 -15.13 -6.90
N GLU A 626 -20.80 -14.92 -6.04
CA GLU A 626 -22.03 -15.74 -5.97
C GLU A 626 -22.92 -15.62 -7.21
N GLN A 627 -23.15 -14.40 -7.71
CA GLN A 627 -24.22 -14.13 -8.68
C GLN A 627 -23.73 -13.80 -10.10
N PHE A 628 -22.47 -13.36 -10.25
CA PHE A 628 -21.89 -12.94 -11.53
C PHE A 628 -20.68 -13.79 -11.94
N GLY A 629 -20.24 -14.74 -11.09
CA GLY A 629 -19.15 -15.67 -11.35
C GLY A 629 -17.75 -15.04 -11.48
N ASN A 630 -17.63 -13.74 -11.22
CA ASN A 630 -16.42 -12.94 -11.34
C ASN A 630 -16.18 -12.15 -10.04
N GLU A 631 -14.94 -11.76 -9.77
CA GLU A 631 -14.63 -10.92 -8.62
C GLU A 631 -14.91 -9.45 -8.95
N GLN A 632 -15.63 -8.75 -8.06
CA GLN A 632 -15.63 -7.29 -7.98
C GLN A 632 -15.03 -6.92 -6.62
N ASP A 633 -13.83 -6.32 -6.63
CA ASP A 633 -13.09 -6.01 -5.40
C ASP A 633 -12.92 -4.49 -5.20
N PRO A 634 -13.83 -3.85 -4.43
CA PRO A 634 -13.73 -2.44 -4.12
C PRO A 634 -12.38 -1.99 -3.54
N LEU A 635 -12.00 -0.77 -3.85
CA LEU A 635 -10.80 -0.10 -3.38
C LEU A 635 -11.17 1.00 -2.39
N CYS A 636 -10.50 1.04 -1.23
CA CYS A 636 -10.60 2.14 -0.29
C CYS A 636 -9.24 2.74 0.00
N ILE A 637 -9.18 4.06 0.10
CA ILE A 637 -7.94 4.83 0.34
C ILE A 637 -8.25 5.95 1.34
N PRO A 638 -7.50 6.09 2.46
CA PRO A 638 -6.49 5.15 2.94
C PRO A 638 -7.10 3.78 3.34
N PRO A 639 -6.31 2.71 3.45
CA PRO A 639 -6.80 1.41 3.89
C PRO A 639 -7.40 1.44 5.31
N PRO A 640 -8.45 0.64 5.60
CA PRO A 640 -8.98 0.50 6.95
C PRO A 640 -7.89 0.18 7.97
N GLY A 641 -7.85 0.93 9.07
CA GLY A 641 -6.88 0.77 10.16
C GLY A 641 -5.48 1.38 9.93
N GLN A 642 -5.16 1.88 8.74
CA GLN A 642 -3.85 2.52 8.46
C GLN A 642 -4.02 4.01 8.12
N GLY A 643 -3.80 4.89 9.11
CA GLY A 643 -3.91 6.35 8.92
C GLY A 643 -5.33 6.92 9.02
N ALA A 644 -6.37 6.08 9.03
CA ALA A 644 -7.76 6.48 9.30
C ALA A 644 -8.04 6.87 10.77
N MET A 645 -7.12 7.62 11.41
CA MET A 645 -7.43 8.46 12.58
C MET A 645 -8.18 9.74 12.20
N VAL A 646 -8.44 9.94 10.90
CA VAL A 646 -9.58 10.73 10.44
C VAL A 646 -10.83 10.15 11.11
N ARG A 647 -11.28 10.78 12.20
CA ARG A 647 -12.55 10.46 12.88
C ARG A 647 -13.69 10.81 11.92
N ILE A 648 -13.99 9.89 11.01
CA ILE A 648 -15.09 10.12 10.08
C ILE A 648 -16.37 10.18 10.89
N HIS A 649 -17.03 11.32 10.80
CA HIS A 649 -18.25 11.59 11.54
C HIS A 649 -19.35 10.59 11.14
N PRO A 650 -20.29 10.27 12.05
CA PRO A 650 -21.38 9.33 11.76
C PRO A 650 -22.04 9.56 10.41
N LEU A 651 -21.96 8.56 9.53
CA LEU A 651 -22.64 8.51 8.25
C LEU A 651 -24.07 7.98 8.40
N ALA A 652 -24.30 7.17 9.43
CA ALA A 652 -25.58 6.61 9.85
C ALA A 652 -25.57 6.40 11.37
N LYS A 653 -26.76 6.17 11.94
CA LYS A 653 -26.89 5.60 13.28
C LYS A 653 -27.31 4.14 13.16
N GLY A 654 -26.59 3.24 13.82
CA GLY A 654 -26.94 1.83 13.88
C GLY A 654 -28.33 1.61 14.51
N ASN A 655 -29.17 0.81 13.86
CA ASN A 655 -30.37 0.21 14.46
C ASN A 655 -30.03 -1.06 15.28
N ASN A 656 -28.74 -1.37 15.44
CA ASN A 656 -28.28 -2.48 16.28
C ASN A 656 -28.72 -2.27 17.74
N PRO A 657 -29.26 -3.30 18.41
CA PRO A 657 -29.54 -3.21 19.84
C PRO A 657 -28.23 -3.03 20.61
N LYS A 658 -28.20 -2.03 21.50
CA LYS A 658 -27.01 -1.73 22.32
C LYS A 658 -26.49 -2.99 23.01
N PRO A 659 -25.15 -3.18 23.11
CA PRO A 659 -24.58 -4.17 24.00
C PRO A 659 -25.15 -4.03 25.41
N VAL A 660 -25.58 -5.15 26.01
CA VAL A 660 -26.04 -5.17 27.41
C VAL A 660 -24.90 -4.64 28.27
N THR A 661 -25.12 -3.47 28.87
CA THR A 661 -24.06 -2.76 29.61
C THR A 661 -23.61 -3.64 30.77
N ALA A 662 -22.32 -4.03 30.77
CA ALA A 662 -21.77 -4.86 31.82
C ALA A 662 -22.05 -4.22 33.18
N VAL A 663 -22.77 -4.96 34.03
CA VAL A 663 -23.19 -4.47 35.35
C VAL A 663 -21.94 -4.01 36.10
N LYS A 664 -21.92 -2.73 36.51
CA LYS A 664 -20.88 -2.22 37.41
C LYS A 664 -20.87 -3.13 38.64
N LYS A 665 -19.81 -3.93 38.79
CA LYS A 665 -19.56 -4.69 40.01
C LYS A 665 -19.57 -3.69 41.17
N ALA A 666 -20.48 -3.88 42.11
CA ALA A 666 -20.61 -2.98 43.25
C ALA A 666 -19.27 -2.92 44.00
N GLU A 667 -18.83 -1.71 44.28
CA GLU A 667 -17.66 -1.44 45.10
C GLU A 667 -18.00 -1.81 46.56
N PRO A 668 -17.14 -2.55 47.29
CA PRO A 668 -17.43 -2.91 48.67
C PRO A 668 -17.64 -1.65 49.52
N ALA A 669 -18.65 -1.68 50.40
CA ALA A 669 -18.95 -0.55 51.27
C ALA A 669 -17.73 -0.20 52.14
N ALA A 670 -17.34 1.08 52.12
CA ALA A 670 -16.28 1.58 53.00
C ALA A 670 -16.79 1.57 54.45
N ASP A 671 -15.98 1.01 55.35
CA ASP A 671 -16.37 0.79 56.74
C ASP A 671 -16.53 2.11 57.52
N SER A 672 -17.49 2.16 58.43
CA SER A 672 -18.07 3.43 58.88
C SER A 672 -17.63 3.88 60.27
N SER A 673 -16.76 4.91 60.30
CA SER A 673 -16.67 5.88 61.41
C SER A 673 -16.08 5.34 62.75
N PRO A 674 -15.68 6.19 63.73
CA PRO A 674 -16.12 7.57 63.98
C PRO A 674 -15.05 8.67 63.88
N GLN A 675 -15.53 9.88 63.57
CA GLN A 675 -14.77 11.12 63.49
C GLN A 675 -14.89 11.91 64.81
N ALA A 676 -13.78 12.50 65.28
CA ALA A 676 -13.77 13.31 66.49
C ALA A 676 -14.59 14.61 66.34
N PRO A 677 -15.21 15.14 67.41
CA PRO A 677 -16.13 16.28 67.32
C PRO A 677 -15.42 17.59 66.96
N LYS A 678 -16.09 18.42 66.15
CA LYS A 678 -15.68 19.82 65.87
C LYS A 678 -16.19 20.76 66.97
N PRO A 679 -15.42 21.80 67.35
CA PRO A 679 -15.87 22.80 68.31
C PRO A 679 -17.00 23.68 67.75
N THR A 680 -17.91 24.09 68.64
CA THR A 680 -18.99 25.04 68.35
C THR A 680 -18.45 26.46 68.17
N GLY A 681 -18.90 27.16 67.12
CA GLY A 681 -18.63 28.59 66.96
C GLY A 681 -19.47 29.45 67.91
N VAL A 682 -18.89 30.53 68.40
CA VAL A 682 -19.58 31.58 69.19
C VAL A 682 -19.54 32.88 68.40
N GLY A 683 -20.70 33.52 68.24
CA GLY A 683 -20.83 34.83 67.57
C GLY A 683 -20.44 36.01 68.47
N PRO A 684 -20.30 37.22 67.92
CA PRO A 684 -19.78 38.36 68.66
C PRO A 684 -20.82 39.05 69.57
N GLY A 685 -20.42 39.26 70.83
CA GLY A 685 -20.78 40.43 71.65
C GLY A 685 -22.25 40.64 72.05
N GLN A 686 -22.57 40.29 73.30
CA GLN A 686 -22.72 41.29 74.38
C GLN A 686 -22.39 40.66 75.74
#